data_AF-V8P1Z9-F1
#
_entry.id   AF-V8P1Z9-F1
#
_cell.length_a   1.000
_cell.length_b   1.000
_cell.length_c   1.000
_cell.angle_alpha   90.00
_cell.angle_beta   90.00
_cell.angle_gamma   90.00
#
_symmetry.space_group_name_H-M   'P 1'
#
loop_
_entity.id
_entity.type
_entity.pdbx_description
1 polymer ?
#
loop_
_entity_poly.entity_id
_entity_poly.type
_entity_poly.pdbx_seq_one_letter_code
_entity_poly.pdbx_strand_id
1 'polypeptide(L)'
;MCHLWINCLATWILLKRFNSVHLMQTRAPMYPNEPFLVFWNAPTTQCQLRYKVDLNLKTFHIVPNAKESLSGSAVTIFYPTQLGIYPHIDDHGHFLHGIIPQNESITKHLNKTKSDINRMIPLKTFHGLGVIDWENWRPQWDRNWGNKNVYRTRSIQFAKQLHPELSEAAIKRLAKEEYEKAGKRFMRDTLLLAENMRPAGYWGYYLYPDCYNYNYKKKPEQYTGKCPNLEISRNDQLLWLWRDSTALFPSIYLEIILKSSANALKFVHHRLKESMRIASMARKDYALPVFVYARPFYAYTFEPLTEEDLVSTVGETAAMGAAGIVFWGSMQYASTIMSFMWSSALALKSAQLPVFRRMPFIAAWNAPTDHCSIRYNITISLKMFHVIGSPFAKARGQNVTIFYVNRLGYYPWYTSQEIPINGGLPQNFSLQTHLQKANQDINYYIPDKDFTGLAVIDWEHWRPQWERNWSTKNIYKRQSRKLISKLQENISANTIEHLAKFSFEKCAKAFMKETIELGIKSRPKGLWGYYLYPDCHNYNFHEQNYTGSCPENELMRNNELLWLWNSSAALYPSIGIKKSLGSSENTLRFSQFRVKESMRISFMTAHDYSLPVFVYTRLDYRDQPLLFLSMQDLVSTIGESAALGAAGIVIWGDMNLTSSESNCTKVKEFIASKLGTYITNVTKAAELCSQHLCRNNGRCIRRNWKALDYLHLNPQNFQIKASKNGVTVRGVASSTDLQTMAEKFTCHCYQGFEGADCRKIKTFGCEAGHSVTLISSRIVIMINLVSFIFLIVEISF
;
A
#
# COMPACT_ATOMS: atom_id res chain seq x y z
N MET A 1 -67.71 -1.33 47.42
CA MET A 1 -66.74 -0.35 46.85
C MET A 1 -65.46 -0.24 47.70
N CYS A 2 -64.80 -1.36 48.04
CA CYS A 2 -63.54 -1.36 48.83
C CYS A 2 -62.39 -2.20 48.23
N HIS A 3 -62.50 -2.67 46.98
CA HIS A 3 -61.49 -3.58 46.40
C HIS A 3 -60.67 -3.00 45.24
N LEU A 4 -60.98 -1.80 44.72
CA LEU A 4 -60.14 -1.17 43.69
C LEU A 4 -58.93 -0.43 44.28
N TRP A 5 -59.05 0.16 45.48
CA TRP A 5 -57.94 0.94 46.06
C TRP A 5 -56.76 0.08 46.53
N ILE A 6 -57.01 -1.13 47.03
CA ILE A 6 -55.92 -2.04 47.47
C ILE A 6 -55.16 -2.61 46.27
N ASN A 7 -55.85 -2.91 45.17
CA ASN A 7 -55.20 -3.33 43.91
C ASN A 7 -54.45 -2.17 43.24
N CYS A 8 -54.96 -0.93 43.33
CA CYS A 8 -54.23 0.26 42.92
C CYS A 8 -53.01 0.53 43.80
N LEU A 9 -53.06 0.31 45.12
CA LEU A 9 -51.89 0.49 46.00
C LEU A 9 -50.83 -0.59 45.75
N ALA A 10 -51.23 -1.84 45.53
CA ALA A 10 -50.32 -2.93 45.19
C ALA A 10 -49.67 -2.74 43.81
N THR A 11 -50.42 -2.24 42.82
CA THR A 11 -49.87 -1.87 41.50
C THR A 11 -49.02 -0.59 41.56
N TRP A 12 -49.30 0.37 42.45
CA TRP A 12 -48.45 1.54 42.66
C TRP A 12 -47.15 1.20 43.40
N ILE A 13 -47.19 0.24 44.33
CA ILE A 13 -46.00 -0.31 45.01
C ILE A 13 -45.19 -1.22 44.07
N LEU A 14 -45.84 -1.97 43.16
CA LEU A 14 -45.18 -2.73 42.09
C LEU A 14 -44.60 -1.83 40.99
N LEU A 15 -45.25 -0.71 40.67
CA LEU A 15 -44.73 0.32 39.76
C LEU A 15 -43.58 1.13 40.39
N LYS A 16 -43.57 1.32 41.72
CA LYS A 16 -42.41 1.82 42.47
C LYS A 16 -41.32 0.75 42.73
N ARG A 17 -41.58 -0.51 42.37
CA ARG A 17 -40.60 -1.61 42.35
C ARG A 17 -40.08 -1.93 40.94
N PHE A 18 -40.35 -1.09 39.95
CA PHE A 18 -39.33 -0.90 38.92
C PHE A 18 -38.16 -0.26 39.64
N ASN A 19 -37.12 -1.06 39.90
CA ASN A 19 -35.79 -0.57 40.22
C ASN A 19 -35.59 0.66 39.35
N SER A 20 -35.58 1.84 39.96
CA SER A 20 -34.87 2.96 39.36
C SER A 20 -33.51 2.37 39.04
N VAL A 21 -33.24 2.10 37.77
CA VAL A 21 -31.87 1.85 37.34
C VAL A 21 -31.19 3.12 37.79
N HIS A 22 -30.45 3.04 38.89
CA HIS A 22 -29.75 4.17 39.45
C HIS A 22 -28.67 4.45 38.42
N LEU A 23 -29.04 5.23 37.40
CA LEU A 23 -28.17 5.60 36.30
C LEU A 23 -27.03 6.35 36.96
N MET A 24 -25.86 5.74 36.87
CA MET A 24 -24.65 6.29 37.45
C MET A 24 -24.46 7.69 36.87
N GLN A 25 -24.18 8.67 37.73
CA GLN A 25 -23.92 10.02 37.25
C GLN A 25 -22.75 9.99 36.26
N THR A 26 -22.83 10.76 35.18
CA THR A 26 -21.74 10.94 34.23
C THR A 26 -20.92 12.16 34.63
N ARG A 27 -19.66 12.22 34.19
CA ARG A 27 -18.86 13.44 34.33
C ARG A 27 -19.54 14.58 33.55
N ALA A 28 -19.44 15.80 34.05
CA ALA A 28 -19.80 16.97 33.25
C ALA A 28 -19.06 16.95 31.90
N PRO A 29 -19.70 17.43 30.81
CA PRO A 29 -19.07 17.50 29.49
C PRO A 29 -17.74 18.26 29.53
N MET A 30 -16.81 17.89 28.65
CA MET A 30 -15.47 18.48 28.60
C MET A 30 -15.52 20.00 28.36
N TYR A 31 -16.47 20.47 27.54
CA TYR A 31 -16.78 21.88 27.34
C TYR A 31 -18.24 22.19 27.73
N PRO A 32 -18.52 23.35 28.35
CA PRO A 32 -19.87 23.74 28.72
C PRO A 32 -20.81 23.72 27.50
N ASN A 33 -22.00 23.14 27.66
CA ASN A 33 -23.03 23.03 26.62
C ASN A 33 -22.64 22.19 25.39
N GLU A 34 -21.54 21.43 25.43
CA GLU A 34 -21.14 20.50 24.36
C GLU A 34 -21.17 19.05 24.86
N PRO A 35 -22.36 18.42 24.96
CA PRO A 35 -22.50 17.08 25.54
C PRO A 35 -21.92 15.96 24.66
N PHE A 36 -21.66 16.24 23.38
CA PHE A 36 -21.08 15.29 22.42
C PHE A 36 -20.01 15.98 21.59
N LEU A 37 -18.79 15.44 21.59
CA LEU A 37 -17.65 16.01 20.88
C LEU A 37 -17.21 15.16 19.69
N VAL A 38 -16.88 15.84 18.59
CA VAL A 38 -16.28 15.20 17.40
C VAL A 38 -14.83 15.66 17.28
N PHE A 39 -13.88 14.76 17.45
CA PHE A 39 -12.45 15.05 17.33
C PHE A 39 -11.92 14.62 15.97
N TRP A 40 -11.06 15.46 15.39
CA TRP A 40 -10.30 15.13 14.19
C TRP A 40 -8.85 14.81 14.54
N ASN A 41 -8.49 13.54 14.47
CA ASN A 41 -7.15 13.05 14.70
C ASN A 41 -6.54 12.49 13.41
N ALA A 42 -6.38 13.35 12.40
CA ALA A 42 -5.69 13.02 11.16
C ALA A 42 -4.74 14.15 10.73
N PRO A 43 -3.55 13.85 10.18
CA PRO A 43 -2.53 14.84 9.83
C PRO A 43 -2.85 15.55 8.51
N THR A 44 -3.96 16.30 8.44
CA THR A 44 -4.49 16.88 7.20
C THR A 44 -3.98 18.28 6.86
N THR A 45 -3.02 18.83 7.61
CA THR A 45 -2.37 20.12 7.31
C THR A 45 -1.86 20.25 5.88
N GLN A 46 -1.36 19.14 5.33
CA GLN A 46 -0.78 19.14 3.99
C GLN A 46 -1.86 19.37 2.92
N CYS A 47 -3.14 19.11 3.20
CA CYS A 47 -4.25 19.46 2.30
C CYS A 47 -4.25 20.95 2.00
N GLN A 48 -4.18 21.78 3.05
CA GLN A 48 -4.14 23.22 2.89
C GLN A 48 -2.77 23.72 2.39
N LEU A 49 -1.66 23.23 2.98
CA LEU A 49 -0.32 23.73 2.64
C LEU A 49 0.10 23.39 1.21
N ARG A 50 -0.21 22.17 0.73
CA ARG A 50 0.22 21.68 -0.60
C ARG A 50 -0.83 21.85 -1.68
N TYR A 51 -2.12 21.65 -1.35
CA TYR A 51 -3.19 21.59 -2.36
C TYR A 51 -4.19 22.73 -2.26
N LYS A 52 -4.03 23.65 -1.29
CA LYS A 52 -4.98 24.75 -1.04
C LYS A 52 -6.41 24.26 -0.80
N VAL A 53 -6.56 23.03 -0.28
CA VAL A 53 -7.84 22.43 0.10
C VAL A 53 -8.03 22.62 1.60
N ASP A 54 -9.03 23.43 1.94
CA ASP A 54 -9.50 23.61 3.31
C ASP A 54 -10.63 22.61 3.61
N LEU A 55 -10.46 21.80 4.65
CA LEU A 55 -11.48 20.84 5.10
C LEU A 55 -12.59 21.50 5.92
N ASN A 56 -12.41 22.76 6.32
CA ASN A 56 -13.36 23.58 7.06
C ASN A 56 -14.02 22.86 8.26
N LEU A 57 -13.20 22.13 9.03
CA LEU A 57 -13.64 21.30 10.17
C LEU A 57 -14.41 22.12 11.23
N LYS A 58 -14.07 23.40 11.37
CA LYS A 58 -14.73 24.32 12.30
C LYS A 58 -16.22 24.50 12.02
N THR A 59 -16.64 24.47 10.75
CA THR A 59 -18.06 24.61 10.37
C THR A 59 -18.92 23.46 10.89
N PHE A 60 -18.31 22.30 11.17
CA PHE A 60 -18.98 21.11 11.68
C PHE A 60 -18.81 20.90 13.19
N HIS A 61 -18.30 21.92 13.91
CA HIS A 61 -17.93 21.81 15.34
C HIS A 61 -16.95 20.64 15.61
N ILE A 62 -16.13 20.29 14.63
CA ILE A 62 -15.10 19.26 14.78
C ILE A 62 -13.86 19.90 15.39
N VAL A 63 -13.31 19.26 16.42
CA VAL A 63 -12.14 19.73 17.18
C VAL A 63 -10.84 19.10 16.64
N PRO A 64 -10.03 19.82 15.84
CA PRO A 64 -8.70 19.35 15.43
C PRO A 64 -7.61 19.81 16.42
N ASN A 65 -6.47 19.12 16.38
CA ASN A 65 -5.25 19.69 16.94
C ASN A 65 -4.78 20.92 16.14
N ALA A 66 -3.87 21.71 16.73
CA ALA A 66 -3.22 22.82 16.04
C ALA A 66 -2.54 22.33 14.76
N LYS A 67 -2.76 23.05 13.65
CA LYS A 67 -2.34 22.63 12.30
C LYS A 67 -2.85 21.23 11.93
N GLU A 68 -3.94 20.73 12.50
CA GLU A 68 -4.46 19.39 12.22
C GLU A 68 -3.38 18.30 12.40
N SER A 69 -2.56 18.39 13.45
CA SER A 69 -1.53 17.38 13.74
C SER A 69 -2.10 16.10 14.38
N LEU A 70 -1.37 14.99 14.31
CA LEU A 70 -1.74 13.74 14.99
C LEU A 70 -1.63 13.80 16.53
N SER A 71 -0.85 14.73 17.06
CA SER A 71 -0.65 14.93 18.50
C SER A 71 -0.69 16.43 18.82
N GLY A 72 -1.48 16.82 19.82
CA GLY A 72 -1.64 18.21 20.22
C GLY A 72 -2.55 18.38 21.44
N SER A 73 -2.99 19.62 21.67
CA SER A 73 -3.75 19.99 22.87
C SER A 73 -5.15 19.38 22.97
N ALA A 74 -5.75 18.98 21.84
CA ALA A 74 -7.07 18.34 21.82
C ALA A 74 -6.97 16.83 21.98
N VAL A 75 -6.11 16.19 21.18
CA VAL A 75 -5.83 14.75 21.25
C VAL A 75 -4.33 14.52 21.13
N THR A 76 -3.74 13.79 22.07
CA THR A 76 -2.37 13.30 21.99
C THR A 76 -2.38 11.78 22.06
N ILE A 77 -2.05 11.14 20.93
CA ILE A 77 -1.83 9.70 20.85
C ILE A 77 -0.34 9.40 21.10
N PHE A 78 -0.08 8.41 21.95
CA PHE A 78 1.25 7.88 22.22
C PHE A 78 1.41 6.49 21.60
N TYR A 79 2.19 6.42 20.52
CA TYR A 79 2.58 5.17 19.87
C TYR A 79 3.67 4.42 20.68
N PRO A 80 3.94 3.13 20.39
CA PRO A 80 4.84 2.27 21.18
C PRO A 80 6.23 2.84 21.50
N THR A 81 6.80 3.68 20.63
CA THR A 81 8.14 4.29 20.82
C THR A 81 8.11 5.66 21.48
N GLN A 82 6.93 6.22 21.76
CA GLN A 82 6.73 7.61 22.15
C GLN A 82 6.45 7.80 23.64
N LEU A 83 6.24 6.73 24.40
CA LEU A 83 5.89 6.82 25.82
C LEU A 83 6.63 5.75 26.63
N GLY A 84 7.70 6.17 27.28
CA GLY A 84 8.48 5.29 28.14
C GLY A 84 9.32 4.28 27.38
N ILE A 85 9.74 3.25 28.11
CA ILE A 85 10.47 2.08 27.62
C ILE A 85 9.47 0.93 27.51
N TYR A 86 8.67 0.92 26.44
CA TYR A 86 7.62 -0.07 26.27
C TYR A 86 8.19 -1.33 25.59
N PRO A 87 8.14 -2.52 26.23
CA PRO A 87 8.63 -3.77 25.65
C PRO A 87 7.75 -4.18 24.48
N HIS A 88 8.29 -4.22 23.26
CA HIS A 88 7.50 -4.63 22.11
C HIS A 88 8.36 -5.15 20.95
N ILE A 89 7.68 -5.80 20.01
CA ILE A 89 8.23 -6.15 18.72
C ILE A 89 7.84 -5.06 17.73
N ASP A 90 8.81 -4.43 17.09
CA ASP A 90 8.56 -3.43 16.05
C ASP A 90 8.01 -4.07 14.76
N ASP A 91 7.58 -3.24 13.80
CA ASP A 91 6.99 -3.71 12.53
C ASP A 91 7.97 -4.54 11.67
N HIS A 92 9.25 -4.53 12.00
CA HIS A 92 10.29 -5.29 11.30
C HIS A 92 10.58 -6.65 11.96
N GLY A 93 9.98 -6.93 13.12
CA GLY A 93 10.18 -8.15 13.91
C GLY A 93 11.28 -8.03 14.96
N HIS A 94 11.78 -6.82 15.23
CA HIS A 94 12.87 -6.59 16.17
C HIS A 94 12.34 -6.50 17.59
N PHE A 95 13.04 -7.15 18.52
CA PHE A 95 12.69 -7.08 19.92
C PHE A 95 13.27 -5.82 20.57
N LEU A 96 12.41 -4.94 21.04
CA LEU A 96 12.78 -3.74 21.77
C LEU A 96 12.53 -3.95 23.27
N HIS A 97 13.48 -3.47 24.09
CA HIS A 97 13.31 -3.28 25.53
C HIS A 97 12.83 -4.52 26.30
N GLY A 98 13.65 -5.58 26.40
CA GLY A 98 13.35 -6.72 27.27
C GLY A 98 12.33 -7.73 26.72
N ILE A 99 11.71 -7.46 25.56
CA ILE A 99 10.79 -8.34 24.79
C ILE A 99 9.41 -8.56 25.43
N ILE A 100 9.40 -8.89 26.72
CA ILE A 100 8.22 -9.21 27.53
C ILE A 100 8.17 -8.30 28.75
N PRO A 101 6.99 -7.92 29.25
CA PRO A 101 6.86 -6.95 30.33
C PRO A 101 7.57 -7.35 31.62
N GLN A 102 7.65 -8.65 31.96
CA GLN A 102 8.31 -9.10 33.18
C GLN A 102 9.84 -9.04 33.15
N ASN A 103 10.44 -8.74 31.99
CA ASN A 103 11.89 -8.66 31.81
C ASN A 103 12.39 -7.23 31.56
N GLU A 104 11.54 -6.21 31.76
CA GLU A 104 11.91 -4.81 31.59
C GLU A 104 11.75 -4.02 32.91
N SER A 105 12.61 -3.02 33.10
CA SER A 105 12.63 -2.21 34.32
C SER A 105 11.53 -1.16 34.31
N ILE A 106 10.52 -1.36 35.18
CA ILE A 106 9.44 -0.40 35.36
C ILE A 106 9.94 0.99 35.79
N THR A 107 11.01 1.06 36.60
CA THR A 107 11.57 2.35 37.03
C THR A 107 12.18 3.12 35.86
N LYS A 108 12.95 2.44 35.00
CA LYS A 108 13.49 3.07 33.78
C LYS A 108 12.37 3.49 32.83
N HIS A 109 11.36 2.64 32.67
CA HIS A 109 10.17 2.94 31.91
C HIS A 109 9.51 4.24 32.39
N LEU A 110 9.16 4.34 33.67
CA LEU A 110 8.46 5.49 34.24
C LEU A 110 9.29 6.78 34.19
N ASN A 111 10.60 6.70 34.39
CA ASN A 111 11.49 7.87 34.24
C ASN A 111 11.48 8.43 32.81
N LYS A 112 11.52 7.53 31.80
CA LYS A 112 11.39 7.93 30.40
C LYS A 112 9.97 8.43 30.09
N THR A 113 8.93 7.77 30.60
CA THR A 113 7.52 8.18 30.48
C THR A 113 7.31 9.61 30.98
N LYS A 114 7.89 9.98 32.13
CA LYS A 114 7.85 11.35 32.66
C LYS A 114 8.44 12.36 31.68
N SER A 115 9.58 12.04 31.09
CA SER A 115 10.25 12.92 30.12
C SER A 115 9.42 13.04 28.83
N ASP A 116 8.91 11.93 28.32
CA ASP A 116 8.08 11.87 27.12
C ASP A 116 6.77 12.66 27.26
N ILE A 117 6.08 12.56 28.40
CA ILE A 117 4.86 13.33 28.67
C ILE A 117 5.18 14.83 28.71
N ASN A 118 6.28 15.24 29.34
CA ASN A 118 6.67 16.65 29.34
C ASN A 118 6.99 17.18 27.95
N ARG A 119 7.58 16.34 27.08
CA ARG A 119 7.90 16.69 25.70
C ARG A 119 6.64 16.77 24.82
N MET A 120 5.77 15.77 24.90
CA MET A 120 4.62 15.64 24.00
C MET A 120 3.41 16.48 24.45
N ILE A 121 3.23 16.67 25.76
CA ILE A 121 2.15 17.46 26.35
C ILE A 121 2.77 18.51 27.29
N PRO A 122 3.39 19.57 26.76
CA PRO A 122 4.08 20.56 27.60
C PRO A 122 3.12 21.30 28.54
N LEU A 123 1.86 21.49 28.13
CA LEU A 123 0.85 22.17 28.93
C LEU A 123 0.47 21.35 30.16
N LYS A 124 0.77 21.86 31.36
CA LYS A 124 0.44 21.18 32.63
C LYS A 124 -1.06 21.10 32.89
N THR A 125 -1.81 22.08 32.41
CA THR A 125 -3.28 22.17 32.46
C THR A 125 -3.95 21.44 31.29
N PHE A 126 -3.30 20.41 30.73
CA PHE A 126 -3.85 19.64 29.63
C PHE A 126 -5.22 19.06 30.00
N HIS A 127 -6.23 19.41 29.20
CA HIS A 127 -7.63 19.02 29.34
C HIS A 127 -8.13 18.32 28.05
N GLY A 128 -7.23 17.63 27.35
CA GLY A 128 -7.52 16.90 26.12
C GLY A 128 -7.55 15.38 26.32
N LEU A 129 -7.65 14.64 25.20
CA LEU A 129 -7.61 13.18 25.17
C LEU A 129 -6.15 12.68 25.13
N GLY A 130 -5.68 12.05 26.20
CA GLY A 130 -4.38 11.37 26.28
C GLY A 130 -4.53 9.88 26.00
N VAL A 131 -4.25 9.46 24.77
CA VAL A 131 -4.55 8.10 24.29
C VAL A 131 -3.26 7.29 24.17
N ILE A 132 -3.17 6.17 24.86
CA ILE A 132 -2.01 5.26 24.78
C ILE A 132 -2.32 4.14 23.80
N ASP A 133 -1.59 4.09 22.69
CA ASP A 133 -1.81 3.15 21.58
C ASP A 133 -0.79 2.00 21.60
N TRP A 134 -0.94 1.13 22.59
CA TRP A 134 -0.07 -0.01 22.81
C TRP A 134 -0.73 -1.29 22.31
N GLU A 135 -0.61 -1.54 21.01
CA GLU A 135 -1.24 -2.69 20.36
C GLU A 135 -0.35 -3.92 20.22
N ASN A 136 0.93 -3.84 20.57
CA ASN A 136 1.88 -4.92 20.30
C ASN A 136 1.60 -6.18 21.12
N TRP A 137 1.15 -6.05 22.36
CA TRP A 137 0.69 -7.15 23.21
C TRP A 137 -0.57 -6.79 24.03
N ARG A 138 -1.14 -7.76 24.74
CA ARG A 138 -2.30 -7.57 25.64
C ARG A 138 -1.91 -7.96 27.07
N PRO A 139 -2.40 -7.28 28.12
CA PRO A 139 -2.03 -7.57 29.51
C PRO A 139 -2.57 -8.92 29.99
N GLN A 140 -3.62 -9.43 29.34
CA GLN A 140 -4.17 -10.77 29.59
C GLN A 140 -3.49 -11.79 28.67
N TRP A 141 -2.91 -12.83 29.25
CA TRP A 141 -2.19 -13.88 28.56
C TRP A 141 -2.98 -14.48 27.40
N ASP A 142 -4.24 -14.82 27.65
CA ASP A 142 -5.08 -15.53 26.69
C ASP A 142 -5.52 -14.68 25.49
N ARG A 143 -5.31 -13.35 25.55
CA ARG A 143 -5.53 -12.42 24.43
C ARG A 143 -4.30 -12.25 23.53
N ASN A 144 -3.16 -12.87 23.87
CA ASN A 144 -1.95 -12.86 23.05
C ASN A 144 -1.90 -14.06 22.09
N TRP A 145 -2.85 -14.12 21.15
CA TRP A 145 -2.94 -15.15 20.11
C TRP A 145 -2.48 -14.63 18.74
N GLY A 146 -2.39 -15.51 17.73
CA GLY A 146 -1.95 -15.13 16.39
C GLY A 146 -0.51 -14.63 16.39
N ASN A 147 -0.28 -13.45 15.79
CA ASN A 147 1.04 -12.82 15.77
C ASN A 147 1.57 -12.43 17.16
N LYS A 148 0.70 -12.31 18.17
CA LYS A 148 1.08 -12.01 19.56
C LYS A 148 1.50 -13.25 20.37
N ASN A 149 1.39 -14.45 19.79
CA ASN A 149 1.76 -15.69 20.49
C ASN A 149 3.24 -15.72 20.91
N VAL A 150 4.09 -14.96 20.21
CA VAL A 150 5.51 -14.77 20.53
C VAL A 150 5.75 -14.32 21.97
N TYR A 151 4.90 -13.46 22.54
CA TYR A 151 5.04 -13.00 23.94
C TYR A 151 4.78 -14.14 24.94
N ARG A 152 3.83 -15.05 24.63
CA ARG A 152 3.58 -16.25 25.43
C ARG A 152 4.75 -17.22 25.36
N THR A 153 5.22 -17.51 24.14
CA THR A 153 6.37 -18.40 23.93
C THR A 153 7.61 -17.88 24.62
N ARG A 154 7.90 -16.58 24.52
CA ARG A 154 9.08 -15.98 25.15
C ARG A 154 8.98 -15.97 26.67
N SER A 155 7.80 -15.71 27.23
CA SER A 155 7.56 -15.80 28.66
C SER A 155 7.78 -17.21 29.21
N ILE A 156 7.31 -18.24 28.50
CA ILE A 156 7.55 -19.66 28.86
C ILE A 156 9.05 -19.97 28.85
N GLN A 157 9.77 -19.53 27.80
CA GLN A 157 11.22 -19.73 27.70
C GLN A 157 11.96 -19.04 28.83
N PHE A 158 11.57 -17.81 29.17
CA PHE A 158 12.17 -17.04 30.24
C PHE A 158 11.97 -17.72 31.61
N ALA A 159 10.74 -18.14 31.91
CA ALA A 159 10.46 -18.90 33.13
C ALA A 159 11.25 -20.22 33.18
N LYS A 160 11.36 -20.95 32.06
CA LYS A 160 12.14 -22.19 31.98
C LYS A 160 13.64 -21.98 32.19
N GLN A 161 14.17 -20.82 31.77
CA GLN A 161 15.58 -20.47 31.99
C GLN A 161 15.87 -20.17 33.46
N LEU A 162 14.94 -19.53 34.16
CA LEU A 162 15.09 -19.19 35.57
C LEU A 162 14.83 -20.38 36.51
N HIS A 163 13.92 -21.27 36.10
CA HIS A 163 13.44 -22.39 36.92
C HIS A 163 13.51 -23.72 36.15
N PRO A 164 14.70 -24.18 35.72
CA PRO A 164 14.84 -25.40 34.93
C PRO A 164 14.35 -26.68 35.63
N GLU A 165 14.23 -26.66 36.96
CA GLU A 165 13.76 -27.75 37.81
C GLU A 165 12.23 -27.97 37.76
N LEU A 166 11.46 -27.00 37.30
CA LEU A 166 10.00 -27.07 37.31
C LEU A 166 9.45 -27.90 36.14
N SER A 167 8.33 -28.57 36.38
CA SER A 167 7.60 -29.28 35.31
C SER A 167 7.07 -28.30 34.25
N GLU A 168 6.85 -28.78 33.03
CA GLU A 168 6.34 -27.91 31.95
C GLU A 168 5.00 -27.24 32.29
N ALA A 169 4.12 -27.93 33.02
CA ALA A 169 2.85 -27.38 33.48
C ALA A 169 3.06 -26.25 34.50
N ALA A 170 4.00 -26.44 35.44
CA ALA A 170 4.36 -25.41 36.41
C ALA A 170 5.01 -24.20 35.73
N ILE A 171 5.89 -24.40 34.76
CA ILE A 171 6.50 -23.34 33.94
C ILE A 171 5.45 -22.53 33.19
N LYS A 172 4.48 -23.19 32.53
CA LYS A 172 3.42 -22.47 31.80
C LYS A 172 2.57 -21.63 32.73
N ARG A 173 2.26 -22.14 33.93
CA ARG A 173 1.52 -21.40 34.96
C ARG A 173 2.31 -20.19 35.46
N LEU A 174 3.58 -20.39 35.83
CA LEU A 174 4.46 -19.32 36.30
C LEU A 174 4.62 -18.22 35.24
N ALA A 175 4.91 -18.60 33.99
CA ALA A 175 5.06 -17.66 32.89
C ALA A 175 3.79 -16.81 32.66
N LYS A 176 2.61 -17.41 32.81
CA LYS A 176 1.33 -16.69 32.72
C LYS A 176 1.20 -15.69 33.88
N GLU A 177 1.41 -16.13 35.11
CA GLU A 177 1.27 -15.29 36.31
C GLU A 177 2.23 -14.09 36.29
N GLU A 178 3.50 -14.32 35.96
CA GLU A 178 4.52 -13.26 35.87
C GLU A 178 4.23 -12.26 34.74
N TYR A 179 3.85 -12.77 33.57
CA TYR A 179 3.51 -11.93 32.42
C TYR A 179 2.32 -11.03 32.73
N GLU A 180 1.22 -11.57 33.26
CA GLU A 180 0.02 -10.79 33.56
C GLU A 180 0.26 -9.79 34.70
N LYS A 181 1.05 -10.17 35.72
CA LYS A 181 1.46 -9.26 36.80
C LYS A 181 2.28 -8.09 36.26
N ALA A 182 3.25 -8.36 35.39
CA ALA A 182 4.09 -7.32 34.81
C ALA A 182 3.33 -6.45 33.80
N GLY A 183 2.52 -7.06 32.93
CA GLY A 183 1.67 -6.34 31.98
C GLY A 183 0.69 -5.40 32.67
N LYS A 184 0.06 -5.86 33.76
CA LYS A 184 -0.75 -5.01 34.64
C LYS A 184 0.04 -3.84 35.20
N ARG A 185 1.23 -4.10 35.75
CA ARG A 185 2.09 -3.06 36.34
C ARG A 185 2.50 -2.01 35.31
N PHE A 186 2.95 -2.43 34.13
CA PHE A 186 3.32 -1.52 33.04
C PHE A 186 2.16 -0.61 32.64
N MET A 187 0.99 -1.16 32.36
CA MET A 187 -0.13 -0.34 31.91
C MET A 187 -0.66 0.57 33.01
N ARG A 188 -0.82 0.03 34.22
CA ARG A 188 -1.36 0.76 35.36
C ARG A 188 -0.45 1.91 35.80
N ASP A 189 0.83 1.64 36.04
CA ASP A 189 1.75 2.63 36.61
C ASP A 189 2.02 3.76 35.60
N THR A 190 2.01 3.45 34.29
CA THR A 190 2.10 4.44 33.22
C THR A 190 0.89 5.38 33.22
N LEU A 191 -0.31 4.81 33.32
CA LEU A 191 -1.56 5.54 33.30
C LEU A 191 -1.67 6.48 34.51
N LEU A 192 -1.38 5.96 35.71
CA LEU A 192 -1.36 6.76 36.94
C LEU A 192 -0.30 7.86 36.90
N LEU A 193 0.88 7.60 36.33
CA LEU A 193 1.89 8.65 36.16
C LEU A 193 1.39 9.75 35.21
N ALA A 194 0.74 9.38 34.11
CA ALA A 194 0.19 10.32 33.16
C ALA A 194 -0.92 11.19 33.75
N GLU A 195 -1.86 10.58 34.47
CA GLU A 195 -2.91 11.27 35.21
C GLU A 195 -2.32 12.23 36.27
N ASN A 196 -1.40 11.76 37.11
CA ASN A 196 -0.75 12.62 38.12
C ASN A 196 -0.03 13.82 37.50
N MET A 197 0.57 13.63 36.33
CA MET A 197 1.27 14.69 35.63
C MET A 197 0.33 15.67 34.92
N ARG A 198 -0.83 15.20 34.46
CA ARG A 198 -1.84 15.99 33.70
C ARG A 198 -3.25 15.61 34.22
N PRO A 199 -3.64 16.07 35.42
CA PRO A 199 -4.82 15.57 36.14
C PRO A 199 -6.16 15.98 35.50
N ALA A 200 -6.17 17.02 34.68
CA ALA A 200 -7.35 17.41 33.90
C ALA A 200 -7.51 16.59 32.60
N GLY A 201 -6.51 15.77 32.22
CA GLY A 201 -6.53 14.98 31.00
C GLY A 201 -7.46 13.78 31.06
N TYR A 202 -7.97 13.38 29.90
CA TYR A 202 -8.80 12.20 29.71
C TYR A 202 -7.91 11.07 29.18
N TRP A 203 -7.50 10.16 30.07
CA TRP A 203 -6.48 9.16 29.87
C TRP A 203 -7.05 7.75 29.79
N GLY A 204 -6.48 6.95 28.89
CA GLY A 204 -6.89 5.57 28.64
C GLY A 204 -6.13 4.94 27.48
N TYR A 205 -6.44 3.67 27.21
CA TYR A 205 -5.80 2.90 26.14
C TYR A 205 -6.71 2.77 24.92
N TYR A 206 -6.14 2.99 23.73
CA TYR A 206 -6.85 2.74 22.47
C TYR A 206 -7.26 1.27 22.36
N LEU A 207 -8.40 1.01 21.69
CA LEU A 207 -9.05 -0.30 21.50
C LEU A 207 -9.76 -0.86 22.75
N TYR A 208 -9.60 -0.24 23.92
CA TYR A 208 -10.19 -0.77 25.16
C TYR A 208 -11.47 -0.02 25.58
N PRO A 209 -12.54 -0.76 25.95
CA PRO A 209 -12.69 -2.22 25.88
C PRO A 209 -12.93 -2.72 24.44
N ASP A 210 -12.55 -3.97 24.15
CA ASP A 210 -12.86 -4.64 22.89
C ASP A 210 -13.92 -5.75 23.14
N CYS A 211 -14.89 -5.81 22.23
CA CYS A 211 -15.99 -6.78 22.21
C CYS A 211 -15.63 -8.06 21.44
N TYR A 212 -14.59 -8.02 20.57
CA TYR A 212 -14.18 -9.12 19.70
C TYR A 212 -15.31 -9.77 18.86
N ASN A 213 -16.34 -9.00 18.52
CA ASN A 213 -17.53 -9.43 17.77
C ASN A 213 -17.30 -9.51 16.24
N TYR A 214 -16.21 -10.16 15.81
CA TYR A 214 -15.79 -10.25 14.41
C TYR A 214 -16.36 -11.45 13.64
N ASN A 215 -17.31 -12.19 14.21
CA ASN A 215 -17.88 -13.41 13.61
C ASN A 215 -18.71 -13.16 12.34
N TYR A 216 -19.07 -11.90 12.04
CA TYR A 216 -19.65 -11.52 10.74
C TYR A 216 -18.78 -11.98 9.56
N LYS A 217 -17.45 -12.09 9.73
CA LYS A 217 -16.52 -12.56 8.70
C LYS A 217 -16.68 -14.03 8.32
N LYS A 218 -17.21 -14.85 9.23
CA LYS A 218 -17.37 -16.30 9.04
C LYS A 218 -18.81 -16.69 8.78
N LYS A 219 -19.76 -16.04 9.45
CA LYS A 219 -21.20 -16.39 9.44
C LYS A 219 -22.06 -15.12 9.44
N PRO A 220 -22.11 -14.36 8.34
CA PRO A 220 -22.79 -13.06 8.29
C PRO A 220 -24.30 -13.17 8.53
N GLU A 221 -24.95 -14.23 8.05
CA GLU A 221 -26.40 -14.44 8.22
C GLU A 221 -26.81 -14.74 9.67
N GLN A 222 -25.91 -15.35 10.45
CA GLN A 222 -26.12 -15.67 11.87
C GLN A 222 -25.54 -14.60 12.81
N TYR A 223 -25.11 -13.46 12.27
CA TYR A 223 -24.45 -12.44 13.05
C TYR A 223 -25.44 -11.64 13.90
N THR A 224 -25.22 -11.67 15.22
CA THR A 224 -26.04 -10.96 16.20
C THR A 224 -25.42 -9.67 16.72
N GLY A 225 -24.14 -9.42 16.44
CA GLY A 225 -23.38 -8.31 17.01
C GLY A 225 -22.88 -8.53 18.43
N LYS A 226 -23.54 -9.39 19.23
CA LYS A 226 -23.25 -9.58 20.65
C LYS A 226 -21.79 -9.93 20.94
N CYS A 227 -21.23 -9.30 21.96
CA CYS A 227 -19.94 -9.69 22.50
C CYS A 227 -20.03 -11.13 23.03
N PRO A 228 -19.06 -12.00 22.73
CA PRO A 228 -19.02 -13.33 23.34
C PRO A 228 -18.97 -13.22 24.88
N ASN A 229 -19.69 -14.08 25.60
CA ASN A 229 -19.71 -14.07 27.08
C ASN A 229 -18.30 -14.16 27.70
N LEU A 230 -17.41 -14.91 27.06
CA LEU A 230 -16.00 -14.99 27.46
C LEU A 230 -15.30 -13.64 27.40
N GLU A 231 -15.62 -12.79 26.42
CA GLU A 231 -14.99 -11.48 26.24
C GLU A 231 -15.55 -10.44 27.21
N ILE A 232 -16.83 -10.53 27.56
CA ILE A 232 -17.43 -9.77 28.67
C ILE A 232 -16.69 -10.09 29.98
N SER A 233 -16.54 -11.38 30.31
CA SER A 233 -15.80 -11.81 31.51
C SER A 233 -14.33 -11.37 31.49
N ARG A 234 -13.66 -11.43 30.33
CA ARG A 234 -12.29 -10.92 30.19
C ARG A 234 -12.20 -9.42 30.36
N ASN A 235 -13.19 -8.64 29.93
CA ASN A 235 -13.23 -7.22 30.21
C ASN A 235 -13.48 -6.97 31.70
N ASP A 236 -14.29 -7.77 32.39
CA ASP A 236 -14.47 -7.64 33.86
C ASP A 236 -13.16 -7.87 34.63
N GLN A 237 -12.31 -8.79 34.18
CA GLN A 237 -10.99 -9.04 34.76
C GLN A 237 -10.02 -7.83 34.66
N LEU A 238 -10.29 -6.90 33.74
CA LEU A 238 -9.55 -5.66 33.57
C LEU A 238 -10.09 -4.51 34.43
N LEU A 239 -10.91 -4.77 35.45
CA LEU A 239 -11.44 -3.73 36.35
C LEU A 239 -10.37 -2.80 36.93
N TRP A 240 -9.16 -3.31 37.15
CA TRP A 240 -8.02 -2.51 37.59
C TRP A 240 -7.58 -1.45 36.58
N LEU A 241 -7.73 -1.72 35.27
CA LEU A 241 -7.40 -0.78 34.21
C LEU A 241 -8.49 0.29 34.09
N TRP A 242 -9.75 -0.14 34.17
CA TRP A 242 -10.90 0.76 34.08
C TRP A 242 -10.93 1.75 35.23
N ARG A 243 -10.67 1.28 36.45
CA ARG A 243 -10.67 2.12 37.65
C ARG A 243 -9.64 3.25 37.58
N ASP A 244 -8.48 2.96 37.00
CA ASP A 244 -7.35 3.88 36.93
C ASP A 244 -7.37 4.70 35.61
N SER A 245 -8.37 4.49 34.74
CA SER A 245 -8.60 5.31 33.55
C SER A 245 -9.51 6.49 33.87
N THR A 246 -9.36 7.59 33.15
CA THR A 246 -10.27 8.75 33.22
C THR A 246 -11.16 8.89 31.99
N ALA A 247 -10.93 8.07 30.94
CA ALA A 247 -11.80 7.88 29.77
C ALA A 247 -11.59 6.50 29.12
N LEU A 248 -12.54 6.07 28.29
CA LEU A 248 -12.46 4.84 27.47
C LEU A 248 -12.37 5.15 25.98
N PHE A 249 -11.60 4.35 25.23
CA PHE A 249 -11.32 4.57 23.80
C PHE A 249 -11.57 3.31 22.95
N PRO A 250 -12.82 2.81 22.87
CA PRO A 250 -13.16 1.67 22.02
C PRO A 250 -13.06 2.05 20.54
N SER A 251 -12.74 1.07 19.67
CA SER A 251 -12.72 1.27 18.21
C SER A 251 -13.96 0.62 17.56
N ILE A 252 -14.59 1.29 16.59
CA ILE A 252 -15.75 0.79 15.82
C ILE A 252 -15.49 0.83 14.31
N TYR A 253 -14.24 0.72 13.86
CA TYR A 253 -13.91 0.80 12.44
C TYR A 253 -14.69 -0.22 11.61
N LEU A 254 -15.58 0.27 10.74
CA LEU A 254 -16.41 -0.58 9.88
C LEU A 254 -15.62 -1.08 8.68
N GLU A 255 -15.50 -2.39 8.51
CA GLU A 255 -14.95 -2.99 7.28
C GLU A 255 -15.95 -2.91 6.12
N ILE A 256 -15.45 -2.84 4.88
CA ILE A 256 -16.28 -2.68 3.68
C ILE A 256 -17.32 -3.79 3.48
N ILE A 257 -17.07 -5.00 4.02
CA ILE A 257 -18.03 -6.12 4.01
C ILE A 257 -19.33 -5.80 4.77
N LEU A 258 -19.30 -4.83 5.68
CA LEU A 258 -20.48 -4.39 6.44
C LEU A 258 -21.23 -3.24 5.77
N LYS A 259 -20.72 -2.72 4.64
CA LYS A 259 -21.27 -1.54 3.95
C LYS A 259 -22.78 -1.62 3.77
N SER A 260 -23.50 -0.62 4.27
CA SER A 260 -24.96 -0.48 4.15
C SER A 260 -25.70 -1.77 4.46
N SER A 261 -25.34 -2.37 5.60
CA SER A 261 -25.96 -3.62 6.05
C SER A 261 -26.46 -3.48 7.48
N ALA A 262 -27.55 -4.20 7.81
CA ALA A 262 -28.03 -4.31 9.18
C ALA A 262 -26.96 -4.86 10.16
N ASN A 263 -25.93 -5.54 9.65
CA ASN A 263 -24.82 -6.04 10.45
C ASN A 263 -23.83 -4.92 10.86
N ALA A 264 -23.76 -3.80 10.15
CA ALA A 264 -22.97 -2.63 10.56
C ALA A 264 -23.49 -2.07 11.89
N LEU A 265 -24.80 -1.79 11.98
CA LEU A 265 -25.44 -1.35 13.23
C LEU A 265 -25.22 -2.36 14.37
N LYS A 266 -25.45 -3.66 14.12
CA LYS A 266 -25.22 -4.70 15.14
C LYS A 266 -23.77 -4.71 15.66
N PHE A 267 -22.80 -4.52 14.76
CA PHE A 267 -21.37 -4.49 15.10
C PHE A 267 -21.06 -3.30 15.99
N VAL A 268 -21.50 -2.10 15.61
CA VAL A 268 -21.26 -0.86 16.36
C VAL A 268 -22.01 -0.87 17.70
N HIS A 269 -23.32 -1.14 17.68
CA HIS A 269 -24.20 -1.13 18.86
C HIS A 269 -23.64 -1.97 20.01
N HIS A 270 -23.20 -3.19 19.74
CA HIS A 270 -22.73 -4.08 20.82
C HIS A 270 -21.34 -3.72 21.35
N ARG A 271 -20.48 -3.10 20.53
CA ARG A 271 -19.19 -2.56 20.99
C ARG A 271 -19.41 -1.37 21.91
N LEU A 272 -20.34 -0.48 21.55
CA LEU A 272 -20.75 0.64 22.38
C LEU A 272 -21.43 0.17 23.67
N LYS A 273 -22.34 -0.80 23.57
CA LYS A 273 -23.03 -1.38 24.74
C LYS A 273 -22.05 -1.94 25.77
N GLU A 274 -21.04 -2.68 25.33
CA GLU A 274 -19.99 -3.15 26.23
C GLU A 274 -19.16 -2.00 26.80
N SER A 275 -18.85 -0.99 25.99
CA SER A 275 -18.12 0.19 26.45
C SER A 275 -18.87 0.98 27.52
N MET A 276 -20.18 1.19 27.35
CA MET A 276 -21.04 1.86 28.32
C MET A 276 -21.23 1.04 29.61
N ARG A 277 -21.28 -0.30 29.49
CA ARG A 277 -21.29 -1.21 30.64
C ARG A 277 -20.00 -1.07 31.44
N ILE A 278 -18.84 -1.13 30.77
CA ILE A 278 -17.52 -0.96 31.42
C ILE A 278 -17.39 0.42 32.05
N ALA A 279 -17.81 1.48 31.35
CA ALA A 279 -17.81 2.85 31.87
C ALA A 279 -18.56 2.97 33.20
N SER A 280 -19.73 2.33 33.31
CA SER A 280 -20.61 2.39 34.48
C SER A 280 -20.15 1.51 35.64
N MET A 281 -19.28 0.52 35.41
CA MET A 281 -18.76 -0.35 36.47
C MET A 281 -17.33 -0.02 36.88
N ALA A 282 -16.63 0.83 36.12
CA ALA A 282 -15.23 1.16 36.34
C ALA A 282 -14.99 1.73 37.74
N ARG A 283 -15.90 2.59 38.21
CA ARG A 283 -15.83 3.28 39.50
C ARG A 283 -17.20 3.35 40.17
N LYS A 284 -17.28 3.98 41.35
CA LYS A 284 -18.51 4.11 42.15
C LYS A 284 -19.11 5.52 42.14
N ASP A 285 -18.31 6.51 41.80
CA ASP A 285 -18.63 7.94 41.84
C ASP A 285 -19.29 8.42 40.54
N TYR A 286 -18.66 8.17 39.39
CA TYR A 286 -19.25 8.48 38.09
C TYR A 286 -18.81 7.53 36.97
N ALA A 287 -19.69 7.38 35.97
CA ALA A 287 -19.41 6.60 34.77
C ALA A 287 -18.33 7.28 33.92
N LEU A 288 -17.37 6.50 33.43
CA LEU A 288 -16.30 7.06 32.60
C LEU A 288 -16.84 7.61 31.28
N PRO A 289 -16.36 8.78 30.82
CA PRO A 289 -16.67 9.25 29.47
C PRO A 289 -16.07 8.31 28.43
N VAL A 290 -16.85 7.98 27.41
CA VAL A 290 -16.45 7.12 26.30
C VAL A 290 -16.23 7.97 25.05
N PHE A 291 -15.02 7.91 24.49
CA PHE A 291 -14.65 8.57 23.23
C PHE A 291 -14.33 7.52 22.18
N VAL A 292 -15.25 7.35 21.24
CA VAL A 292 -15.24 6.19 20.34
C VAL A 292 -14.36 6.48 19.13
N TYR A 293 -13.42 5.60 18.81
CA TYR A 293 -12.61 5.72 17.61
C TYR A 293 -13.38 5.21 16.38
N ALA A 294 -13.52 6.08 15.39
CA ALA A 294 -14.12 5.79 14.10
C ALA A 294 -13.23 6.30 12.94
N ARG A 295 -13.61 5.95 11.71
CA ARG A 295 -13.00 6.50 10.50
C ARG A 295 -14.12 7.03 9.59
N PRO A 296 -13.91 8.13 8.87
CA PRO A 296 -14.86 8.60 7.86
C PRO A 296 -14.90 7.70 6.60
N PHE A 297 -14.03 6.69 6.53
CA PHE A 297 -13.95 5.70 5.46
C PHE A 297 -13.98 4.29 6.04
N TYR A 298 -14.41 3.30 5.25
CA TYR A 298 -14.33 1.91 5.68
C TYR A 298 -12.88 1.52 6.03
N ALA A 299 -12.74 0.67 7.05
CA ALA A 299 -11.46 0.17 7.55
C ALA A 299 -10.63 -0.40 6.40
N TYR A 300 -9.34 -0.06 6.38
CA TYR A 300 -8.37 -0.46 5.35
C TYR A 300 -8.67 0.07 3.93
N THR A 301 -9.70 0.89 3.76
CA THR A 301 -10.00 1.56 2.49
C THR A 301 -10.07 3.08 2.67
N PHE A 302 -10.40 3.76 1.57
CA PHE A 302 -10.73 5.17 1.49
C PHE A 302 -12.09 5.37 0.80
N GLU A 303 -12.88 4.31 0.78
CA GLU A 303 -14.27 4.39 0.39
C GLU A 303 -15.02 5.03 1.55
N PRO A 304 -15.65 6.20 1.37
CA PRO A 304 -16.37 6.87 2.45
C PRO A 304 -17.52 6.02 2.94
N LEU A 305 -17.81 6.14 4.24
CA LEU A 305 -19.01 5.54 4.81
C LEU A 305 -20.24 6.11 4.09
N THR A 306 -21.23 5.26 3.83
CA THR A 306 -22.54 5.72 3.36
C THR A 306 -23.23 6.52 4.46
N GLU A 307 -24.25 7.30 4.10
CA GLU A 307 -25.07 8.01 5.09
C GLU A 307 -25.66 7.05 6.14
N GLU A 308 -26.14 5.89 5.71
CA GLU A 308 -26.64 4.83 6.59
C GLU A 308 -25.56 4.33 7.57
N ASP A 309 -24.32 4.17 7.12
CA ASP A 309 -23.22 3.73 7.97
C ASP A 309 -22.67 4.87 8.84
N LEU A 310 -22.79 6.13 8.43
CA LEU A 310 -22.54 7.30 9.28
C LEU A 310 -23.58 7.38 10.41
N VAL A 311 -24.86 7.11 10.13
CA VAL A 311 -25.90 6.96 11.15
C VAL A 311 -25.58 5.79 12.07
N SER A 312 -25.19 4.64 11.51
CA SER A 312 -24.83 3.44 12.29
C SER A 312 -23.54 3.59 13.10
N THR A 313 -22.70 4.59 12.81
CA THR A 313 -21.46 4.90 13.54
C THR A 313 -21.61 6.10 14.44
N VAL A 314 -21.68 7.32 13.88
CA VAL A 314 -21.79 8.59 14.60
C VAL A 314 -23.13 8.67 15.33
N GLY A 315 -24.23 8.38 14.62
CA GLY A 315 -25.58 8.47 15.18
C GLY A 315 -25.77 7.49 16.34
N GLU A 316 -25.37 6.22 16.16
CA GLU A 316 -25.42 5.21 17.21
C GLU A 316 -24.52 5.57 18.40
N THR A 317 -23.33 6.12 18.15
CA THR A 317 -22.41 6.58 19.22
C THR A 317 -23.04 7.67 20.08
N ALA A 318 -23.70 8.65 19.45
CA ALA A 318 -24.43 9.69 20.17
C ALA A 318 -25.67 9.13 20.90
N ALA A 319 -26.45 8.27 20.25
CA ALA A 319 -27.66 7.67 20.82
C ALA A 319 -27.39 6.81 22.06
N MET A 320 -26.23 6.15 22.09
CA MET A 320 -25.78 5.33 23.23
C MET A 320 -25.24 6.14 24.41
N GLY A 321 -25.14 7.47 24.28
CA GLY A 321 -24.70 8.37 25.35
C GLY A 321 -23.17 8.43 25.52
N ALA A 322 -22.39 8.15 24.46
CA ALA A 322 -20.95 8.38 24.49
C ALA A 322 -20.64 9.87 24.60
N ALA A 323 -19.49 10.22 25.19
CA ALA A 323 -19.05 11.60 25.34
C ALA A 323 -18.54 12.21 24.03
N GLY A 324 -18.17 11.37 23.07
CA GLY A 324 -17.76 11.82 21.76
C GLY A 324 -17.23 10.72 20.85
N ILE A 325 -16.79 11.13 19.67
CA ILE A 325 -16.22 10.30 18.62
C ILE A 325 -14.91 10.92 18.13
N VAL A 326 -13.91 10.09 17.88
CA VAL A 326 -12.60 10.47 17.37
C VAL A 326 -12.45 9.90 15.96
N PHE A 327 -12.44 10.77 14.96
CA PHE A 327 -12.11 10.37 13.59
C PHE A 327 -10.60 10.30 13.43
N TRP A 328 -10.09 9.08 13.27
CA TRP A 328 -8.67 8.83 13.08
C TRP A 328 -8.31 8.59 11.62
N GLY A 329 -7.22 9.22 11.17
CA GLY A 329 -6.70 9.09 9.81
C GLY A 329 -5.18 9.13 9.76
N SER A 330 -4.58 8.36 8.85
CA SER A 330 -3.14 8.38 8.62
C SER A 330 -2.72 9.50 7.67
N MET A 331 -1.41 9.68 7.44
CA MET A 331 -0.86 10.56 6.40
C MET A 331 -1.47 10.34 5.02
N GLN A 332 -2.12 9.20 4.78
CA GLN A 332 -2.84 8.97 3.53
C GLN A 332 -3.89 10.06 3.28
N TYR A 333 -4.54 10.62 4.31
CA TYR A 333 -5.61 11.64 4.18
C TYR A 333 -5.09 12.94 3.55
N ALA A 334 -3.79 13.20 3.71
CA ALA A 334 -3.10 14.41 3.21
C ALA A 334 -2.03 14.10 2.16
N SER A 335 -1.87 12.81 1.81
CA SER A 335 -1.05 12.38 0.69
C SER A 335 -1.79 12.66 -0.62
N THR A 336 -1.06 12.87 -1.71
CA THR A 336 -1.58 13.03 -3.08
C THR A 336 -2.47 11.87 -3.57
N ILE A 337 -2.75 10.87 -2.73
CA ILE A 337 -3.19 9.55 -3.14
C ILE A 337 -4.68 9.47 -3.46
N MET A 338 -5.60 10.29 -2.91
CA MET A 338 -7.03 10.06 -3.21
C MET A 338 -8.08 11.17 -3.07
N SER A 339 -7.74 12.44 -2.82
CA SER A 339 -8.69 13.53 -3.05
C SER A 339 -9.15 13.63 -4.53
N PHE A 340 -8.49 12.89 -5.43
CA PHE A 340 -8.78 12.80 -6.86
C PHE A 340 -9.86 11.80 -7.27
N MET A 341 -10.43 11.00 -6.36
CA MET A 341 -11.38 9.96 -6.78
C MET A 341 -12.86 10.33 -6.69
N TRP A 342 -13.26 11.36 -5.94
CA TRP A 342 -14.69 11.59 -5.63
C TRP A 342 -15.23 13.01 -5.84
N SER A 343 -14.54 13.84 -6.62
CA SER A 343 -15.18 15.01 -7.23
C SER A 343 -15.01 14.95 -8.74
N SER A 344 -16.14 15.10 -9.42
CA SER A 344 -16.24 15.42 -10.84
C SER A 344 -15.13 16.38 -11.28
N ALA A 345 -14.32 15.93 -12.25
CA ALA A 345 -13.44 16.76 -13.08
C ALA A 345 -12.33 17.57 -12.37
N LEU A 346 -11.39 16.91 -11.67
CA LEU A 346 -10.02 17.44 -11.49
C LEU A 346 -8.99 16.34 -11.75
N ALA A 347 -7.90 16.69 -12.43
CA ALA A 347 -7.10 15.86 -13.33
C ALA A 347 -6.24 14.74 -12.72
N LEU A 348 -6.39 13.50 -13.22
CA LEU A 348 -5.29 12.51 -13.24
C LEU A 348 -3.98 13.23 -13.61
N LYS A 349 -2.84 12.89 -12.96
CA LYS A 349 -1.54 13.37 -13.42
C LYS A 349 -1.44 13.14 -14.93
N SER A 350 -0.99 14.15 -15.66
CA SER A 350 -0.89 14.05 -17.11
C SER A 350 0.01 12.86 -17.47
N ALA A 351 -0.36 12.13 -18.52
CA ALA A 351 0.50 11.10 -19.08
C ALA A 351 1.79 11.75 -19.61
N GLN A 352 2.93 11.07 -19.49
CA GLN A 352 4.15 11.52 -20.19
C GLN A 352 3.88 11.61 -21.69
N LEU A 353 4.42 12.65 -22.34
CA LEU A 353 4.34 12.80 -23.80
C LEU A 353 4.88 11.53 -24.49
N PRO A 354 4.18 10.98 -25.50
CA PRO A 354 4.63 9.75 -26.13
C PRO A 354 5.93 9.98 -26.89
N VAL A 355 6.95 9.20 -26.51
CA VAL A 355 8.31 9.32 -27.02
C VAL A 355 8.42 8.88 -28.49
N PHE A 356 7.62 7.90 -28.91
CA PHE A 356 7.69 7.36 -30.27
C PHE A 356 6.57 7.92 -31.15
N ARG A 357 6.90 8.83 -32.07
CA ARG A 357 6.01 9.35 -33.13
C ARG A 357 4.64 9.84 -32.62
N ARG A 358 4.56 10.34 -31.37
CA ARG A 358 3.30 10.73 -30.70
C ARG A 358 2.23 9.64 -30.64
N MET A 359 2.64 8.36 -30.73
CA MET A 359 1.73 7.22 -30.72
C MET A 359 1.12 7.00 -29.34
N PRO A 360 -0.22 6.85 -29.20
CA PRO A 360 -0.85 6.70 -27.89
C PRO A 360 -0.61 5.33 -27.26
N PHE A 361 -0.45 4.30 -28.09
CA PHE A 361 -0.17 2.93 -27.67
C PHE A 361 0.83 2.32 -28.66
N ILE A 362 2.01 1.90 -28.18
CA ILE A 362 3.03 1.28 -29.02
C ILE A 362 3.15 -0.23 -28.78
N ALA A 363 3.53 -0.94 -29.84
CA ALA A 363 3.94 -2.33 -29.76
C ALA A 363 5.46 -2.42 -29.99
N ALA A 364 6.17 -2.97 -29.01
CA ALA A 364 7.61 -3.20 -29.08
C ALA A 364 7.91 -4.70 -29.23
N TRP A 365 8.96 -5.03 -30.00
CA TRP A 365 9.45 -6.38 -30.22
C TRP A 365 10.77 -6.61 -29.51
N ASN A 366 10.88 -7.71 -28.78
CA ASN A 366 12.11 -8.12 -28.09
C ASN A 366 12.22 -9.66 -27.99
N ALA A 367 12.18 -10.34 -29.14
CA ALA A 367 12.37 -11.79 -29.26
C ALA A 367 13.46 -12.13 -30.30
N PRO A 368 14.14 -13.29 -30.23
CA PRO A 368 15.38 -13.58 -30.96
C PRO A 368 15.17 -13.93 -32.45
N THR A 369 14.21 -13.31 -33.13
CA THR A 369 13.86 -13.65 -34.54
C THR A 369 14.97 -13.38 -35.54
N ASP A 370 15.96 -12.56 -35.20
CA ASP A 370 17.15 -12.38 -36.04
C ASP A 370 17.91 -13.71 -36.24
N HIS A 371 17.81 -14.64 -35.27
CA HIS A 371 18.37 -15.99 -35.40
C HIS A 371 17.81 -16.73 -36.61
N CYS A 372 16.52 -16.54 -36.92
CA CYS A 372 15.86 -17.18 -38.05
C CYS A 372 16.45 -16.74 -39.39
N SER A 373 16.75 -15.44 -39.51
CA SER A 373 17.39 -14.89 -40.70
C SER A 373 18.83 -15.37 -40.81
N ILE A 374 19.61 -15.27 -39.73
CA ILE A 374 21.03 -15.64 -39.71
C ILE A 374 21.25 -17.14 -39.99
N ARG A 375 20.43 -18.02 -39.40
CA ARG A 375 20.67 -19.46 -39.42
C ARG A 375 19.91 -20.22 -40.51
N TYR A 376 18.72 -19.74 -40.89
CA TYR A 376 17.82 -20.45 -41.80
C TYR A 376 17.40 -19.62 -43.01
N ASN A 377 17.94 -18.41 -43.18
CA ASN A 377 17.52 -17.47 -44.23
C ASN A 377 16.01 -17.16 -44.22
N ILE A 378 15.35 -17.31 -43.07
CA ILE A 378 13.93 -16.99 -42.89
C ILE A 378 13.81 -15.57 -42.37
N THR A 379 13.39 -14.66 -43.25
CA THR A 379 13.06 -13.28 -42.86
C THR A 379 11.64 -13.20 -42.30
N ILE A 380 11.52 -12.64 -41.10
CA ILE A 380 10.26 -12.38 -40.41
C ILE A 380 10.01 -10.87 -40.44
N SER A 381 8.89 -10.45 -41.03
CA SER A 381 8.54 -9.03 -41.12
C SER A 381 8.02 -8.52 -39.78
N LEU A 382 8.69 -7.51 -39.22
CA LEU A 382 8.33 -6.85 -37.95
C LEU A 382 7.77 -5.43 -38.14
N LYS A 383 7.35 -5.06 -39.36
CA LYS A 383 6.93 -3.69 -39.70
C LYS A 383 5.74 -3.14 -38.90
N MET A 384 4.94 -4.01 -38.28
CA MET A 384 3.83 -3.63 -37.40
C MET A 384 4.30 -3.16 -36.01
N PHE A 385 5.54 -3.46 -35.63
CA PHE A 385 6.11 -3.02 -34.37
C PHE A 385 6.76 -1.65 -34.52
N HIS A 386 6.52 -0.78 -33.56
CA HIS A 386 7.01 0.60 -33.55
C HIS A 386 8.46 0.67 -33.09
N VAL A 387 8.83 -0.28 -32.24
CA VAL A 387 10.14 -0.35 -31.59
C VAL A 387 10.61 -1.80 -31.66
N ILE A 388 11.85 -2.02 -32.08
CA ILE A 388 12.41 -3.35 -32.27
C ILE A 388 13.74 -3.42 -31.51
N GLY A 389 13.93 -4.51 -30.79
CA GLY A 389 15.20 -4.93 -30.22
C GLY A 389 15.35 -6.44 -30.32
N SER A 390 16.45 -6.95 -29.76
CA SER A 390 16.80 -8.36 -29.81
C SER A 390 17.43 -8.77 -28.48
N PRO A 391 17.02 -9.89 -27.89
CA PRO A 391 17.63 -10.36 -26.64
C PRO A 391 19.04 -10.93 -26.84
N PHE A 392 19.58 -10.95 -28.07
CA PHE A 392 20.91 -11.46 -28.35
C PHE A 392 22.03 -10.75 -27.60
N ALA A 393 23.01 -11.52 -27.11
CA ALA A 393 24.09 -11.02 -26.26
C ALA A 393 25.01 -9.99 -26.93
N LYS A 394 25.17 -10.10 -28.26
CA LYS A 394 26.02 -9.20 -29.05
C LYS A 394 25.25 -8.02 -29.64
N ALA A 395 23.92 -7.97 -29.50
CA ALA A 395 23.14 -6.88 -30.05
C ALA A 395 23.35 -5.59 -29.26
N ARG A 396 23.54 -4.46 -29.96
CA ARG A 396 23.84 -3.15 -29.40
C ARG A 396 23.14 -2.05 -30.20
N GLY A 397 22.98 -0.86 -29.61
CA GLY A 397 22.37 0.29 -30.27
C GLY A 397 20.91 0.06 -30.65
N GLN A 398 20.18 -0.72 -29.84
CA GLN A 398 18.81 -1.13 -30.14
C GLN A 398 17.80 -0.25 -29.43
N ASN A 399 16.65 -0.01 -30.07
CA ASN A 399 15.58 0.80 -29.48
C ASN A 399 14.85 0.09 -28.33
N VAL A 400 14.96 -1.24 -28.21
CA VAL A 400 14.69 -1.97 -26.97
C VAL A 400 16.00 -2.63 -26.55
N THR A 401 16.55 -2.19 -25.42
CA THR A 401 17.76 -2.79 -24.83
C THR A 401 17.36 -3.45 -23.52
N ILE A 402 17.49 -4.78 -23.45
CA ILE A 402 17.27 -5.57 -22.23
C ILE A 402 18.60 -6.02 -21.63
N PHE A 403 18.79 -5.70 -20.36
CA PHE A 403 19.96 -6.06 -19.57
C PHE A 403 19.65 -7.28 -18.69
N TYR A 404 20.01 -8.46 -19.18
CA TYR A 404 20.00 -9.67 -18.35
C TYR A 404 21.09 -9.62 -17.26
N VAL A 405 21.00 -10.56 -16.32
CA VAL A 405 21.86 -10.72 -15.13
C VAL A 405 23.37 -10.46 -15.34
N ASN A 406 23.91 -10.82 -16.51
CA ASN A 406 25.33 -10.73 -16.84
C ASN A 406 25.70 -9.58 -17.79
N ARG A 407 24.77 -8.64 -18.03
CA ARG A 407 24.94 -7.56 -19.02
C ARG A 407 24.94 -6.15 -18.43
N LEU A 408 24.75 -6.00 -17.13
CA LEU A 408 24.75 -4.70 -16.47
C LEU A 408 25.42 -4.78 -15.10
N GLY A 409 26.69 -4.38 -15.07
CA GLY A 409 27.48 -4.38 -13.86
C GLY A 409 27.72 -5.78 -13.30
N TYR A 410 28.17 -5.80 -12.05
CA TYR A 410 28.38 -7.04 -11.30
C TYR A 410 27.20 -7.30 -10.37
N TYR A 411 26.06 -7.68 -10.93
CA TYR A 411 24.89 -8.04 -10.13
C TYR A 411 25.20 -9.31 -9.30
N PRO A 412 24.96 -9.31 -7.97
CA PRO A 412 25.27 -10.44 -7.08
C PRO A 412 24.13 -11.47 -7.09
N TRP A 413 24.44 -12.76 -7.30
CA TRP A 413 23.43 -13.83 -7.31
C TRP A 413 24.04 -15.23 -7.10
N TYR A 414 23.20 -16.24 -6.90
CA TYR A 414 23.63 -17.64 -6.74
C TYR A 414 23.23 -18.52 -7.93
N THR A 415 24.16 -19.37 -8.39
CA THR A 415 23.85 -20.43 -9.38
C THR A 415 22.88 -21.47 -8.82
N SER A 416 22.36 -22.35 -9.67
CA SER A 416 21.51 -23.47 -9.21
C SER A 416 22.27 -24.46 -8.31
N GLN A 417 23.61 -24.51 -8.41
CA GLN A 417 24.50 -25.24 -7.50
C GLN A 417 24.87 -24.42 -6.25
N GLU A 418 24.18 -23.31 -5.98
CA GLU A 418 24.42 -22.41 -4.86
C GLU A 418 25.81 -21.75 -4.83
N ILE A 419 26.45 -21.61 -5.99
CA ILE A 419 27.76 -20.95 -6.11
C ILE A 419 27.55 -19.42 -6.15
N PRO A 420 28.22 -18.64 -5.29
CA PRO A 420 28.07 -17.18 -5.28
C PRO A 420 28.77 -16.56 -6.50
N ILE A 421 28.02 -15.81 -7.29
CA ILE A 421 28.52 -14.95 -8.37
C ILE A 421 28.51 -13.51 -7.87
N ASN A 422 29.63 -12.81 -8.04
CA ASN A 422 29.85 -11.46 -7.50
C ASN A 422 29.47 -11.38 -6.02
N GLY A 423 29.97 -12.30 -5.19
CA GLY A 423 29.67 -12.34 -3.75
C GLY A 423 28.30 -12.91 -3.37
N GLY A 424 27.41 -13.18 -4.34
CA GLY A 424 26.11 -13.85 -4.16
C GLY A 424 25.01 -13.01 -3.50
N LEU A 425 25.37 -12.06 -2.65
CA LEU A 425 24.49 -11.18 -1.89
C LEU A 425 24.82 -9.71 -2.14
N PRO A 426 23.82 -8.80 -2.17
CA PRO A 426 24.08 -7.37 -2.33
C PRO A 426 24.92 -6.77 -1.20
N GLN A 427 24.79 -7.27 0.03
CA GLN A 427 25.61 -6.83 1.15
C GLN A 427 27.01 -7.45 1.21
N ASN A 428 27.37 -8.32 0.24
CA ASN A 428 28.65 -9.03 0.19
C ASN A 428 29.44 -8.70 -1.09
N PHE A 429 29.14 -7.57 -1.74
CA PHE A 429 29.85 -7.13 -2.94
C PHE A 429 29.97 -5.60 -2.98
N SER A 430 31.03 -5.11 -3.63
CA SER A 430 31.28 -3.68 -3.78
C SER A 430 30.29 -3.02 -4.76
N LEU A 431 29.44 -2.14 -4.24
CA LEU A 431 28.53 -1.34 -5.05
C LEU A 431 29.30 -0.42 -6.02
N GLN A 432 30.42 0.14 -5.59
CA GLN A 432 31.24 1.01 -6.45
C GLN A 432 31.79 0.25 -7.67
N THR A 433 32.33 -0.95 -7.44
CA THR A 433 32.84 -1.81 -8.52
C THR A 433 31.70 -2.23 -9.47
N HIS A 434 30.52 -2.53 -8.91
CA HIS A 434 29.32 -2.78 -9.70
C HIS A 434 28.98 -1.59 -10.61
N LEU A 435 28.91 -0.37 -10.07
CA LEU A 435 28.53 0.84 -10.80
C LEU A 435 29.56 1.23 -11.87
N GLN A 436 30.85 1.05 -11.61
CA GLN A 436 31.90 1.28 -12.62
C GLN A 436 31.72 0.35 -13.82
N LYS A 437 31.48 -0.94 -13.57
CA LYS A 437 31.21 -1.92 -14.64
C LYS A 437 29.88 -1.63 -15.34
N ALA A 438 28.84 -1.26 -14.59
CA ALA A 438 27.53 -0.91 -15.15
C ALA A 438 27.62 0.30 -16.08
N ASN A 439 28.42 1.32 -15.73
CA ASN A 439 28.66 2.46 -16.61
C ASN A 439 29.32 2.03 -17.94
N GLN A 440 30.30 1.12 -17.89
CA GLN A 440 30.91 0.57 -19.11
C GLN A 440 29.89 -0.22 -19.94
N ASP A 441 29.06 -1.04 -19.31
CA ASP A 441 28.01 -1.81 -19.99
C ASP A 441 26.97 -0.91 -20.66
N ILE A 442 26.51 0.14 -19.97
CA ILE A 442 25.57 1.11 -20.54
C ILE A 442 26.17 1.75 -21.80
N ASN A 443 27.45 2.16 -21.75
CA ASN A 443 28.12 2.75 -22.91
C ASN A 443 28.33 1.75 -24.06
N TYR A 444 28.51 0.47 -23.74
CA TYR A 444 28.67 -0.58 -24.72
C TYR A 444 27.34 -0.93 -25.42
N TYR A 445 26.28 -1.18 -24.65
CA TYR A 445 24.99 -1.64 -25.18
C TYR A 445 24.15 -0.50 -25.77
N ILE A 446 24.22 0.69 -25.20
CA ILE A 446 23.48 1.88 -25.63
C ILE A 446 24.49 2.99 -25.98
N PRO A 447 25.22 2.90 -27.11
CA PRO A 447 26.25 3.88 -27.44
C PRO A 447 25.71 5.30 -27.64
N ASP A 448 24.49 5.42 -28.19
CA ASP A 448 23.81 6.70 -28.41
C ASP A 448 23.46 7.38 -27.07
N LYS A 449 23.95 8.61 -26.86
CA LYS A 449 23.70 9.42 -25.65
C LYS A 449 22.29 10.01 -25.63
N ASP A 450 21.69 10.22 -26.80
CA ASP A 450 20.34 10.75 -26.97
C ASP A 450 19.27 9.65 -27.05
N PHE A 451 19.62 8.43 -26.66
CA PHE A 451 18.74 7.28 -26.66
C PHE A 451 17.36 7.55 -26.05
N THR A 452 16.31 7.41 -26.86
CA THR A 452 14.90 7.55 -26.47
C THR A 452 14.17 6.19 -26.36
N GLY A 453 14.93 5.09 -26.40
CA GLY A 453 14.39 3.73 -26.43
C GLY A 453 13.94 3.20 -25.06
N LEU A 454 13.52 1.93 -25.03
CA LEU A 454 13.21 1.19 -23.82
C LEU A 454 14.51 0.57 -23.26
N ALA A 455 14.85 0.88 -22.02
CA ALA A 455 16.01 0.33 -21.31
C ALA A 455 15.52 -0.50 -20.11
N VAL A 456 15.50 -1.82 -20.28
CA VAL A 456 14.86 -2.74 -19.34
C VAL A 456 15.91 -3.53 -18.58
N ILE A 457 15.90 -3.43 -17.25
CA ILE A 457 16.81 -4.21 -16.39
C ILE A 457 16.08 -5.48 -15.94
N ASP A 458 16.61 -6.64 -16.33
CA ASP A 458 16.01 -7.94 -16.07
C ASP A 458 16.79 -8.69 -14.98
N TRP A 459 16.52 -8.29 -13.73
CA TRP A 459 17.12 -8.85 -12.53
C TRP A 459 16.10 -9.62 -11.71
N GLU A 460 16.06 -10.94 -11.93
CA GLU A 460 15.04 -11.79 -11.34
C GLU A 460 15.51 -12.62 -10.15
N HIS A 461 16.81 -12.67 -9.84
CA HIS A 461 17.36 -13.65 -8.89
C HIS A 461 16.88 -13.44 -7.46
N TRP A 462 16.92 -12.20 -6.96
CA TRP A 462 16.36 -11.81 -5.67
C TRP A 462 15.34 -10.67 -5.80
N ARG A 463 14.60 -10.40 -4.73
CA ARG A 463 13.70 -9.24 -4.60
C ARG A 463 14.25 -8.30 -3.53
N PRO A 464 14.12 -6.96 -3.67
CA PRO A 464 14.69 -6.03 -2.69
C PRO A 464 14.03 -6.10 -1.32
N GLN A 465 12.83 -6.67 -1.24
CA GLN A 465 12.10 -6.92 0.01
C GLN A 465 12.37 -8.34 0.49
N TRP A 466 12.85 -8.48 1.72
CA TRP A 466 13.18 -9.75 2.38
C TRP A 466 12.03 -10.75 2.24
N GLU A 467 10.81 -10.33 2.54
CA GLU A 467 9.64 -11.20 2.54
C GLU A 467 9.26 -11.77 1.17
N ARG A 468 9.73 -11.16 0.07
CA ARG A 468 9.51 -11.67 -1.30
C ARG A 468 10.57 -12.68 -1.75
N ASN A 469 11.57 -12.98 -0.91
CA ASN A 469 12.60 -13.98 -1.20
C ASN A 469 12.22 -15.37 -0.62
N TRP A 470 11.11 -15.93 -1.10
CA TRP A 470 10.58 -17.25 -0.71
C TRP A 470 10.90 -18.34 -1.75
N SER A 471 10.56 -19.60 -1.44
CA SER A 471 10.85 -20.79 -2.28
C SER A 471 12.33 -20.84 -2.69
N THR A 472 12.65 -20.93 -3.99
CA THR A 472 14.02 -21.00 -4.50
C THR A 472 14.86 -19.77 -4.16
N LYS A 473 14.23 -18.63 -3.84
CA LYS A 473 14.91 -17.41 -3.38
C LYS A 473 15.24 -17.41 -1.89
N ASN A 474 14.80 -18.42 -1.14
CA ASN A 474 15.15 -18.54 0.28
C ASN A 474 16.67 -18.72 0.51
N ILE A 475 17.43 -19.08 -0.53
CA ILE A 475 18.89 -19.07 -0.50
C ILE A 475 19.45 -17.70 -0.07
N TYR A 476 18.87 -16.59 -0.53
CA TYR A 476 19.34 -15.25 -0.17
C TYR A 476 19.16 -14.99 1.32
N LYS A 477 18.05 -15.44 1.92
CA LYS A 477 17.84 -15.37 3.37
C LYS A 477 18.83 -16.23 4.15
N ARG A 478 18.99 -17.49 3.72
CA ARG A 478 19.91 -18.46 4.35
C ARG A 478 21.36 -17.99 4.30
N GLN A 479 21.83 -17.52 3.14
CA GLN A 479 23.21 -17.08 2.98
C GLN A 479 23.46 -15.74 3.67
N SER A 480 22.48 -14.83 3.71
CA SER A 480 22.58 -13.58 4.49
C SER A 480 22.79 -13.87 5.97
N ARG A 481 22.04 -14.82 6.54
CA ARG A 481 22.24 -15.26 7.92
C ARG A 481 23.63 -15.86 8.14
N LYS A 482 24.05 -16.77 7.26
CA LYS A 482 25.40 -17.38 7.34
C LYS A 482 26.51 -16.33 7.29
N LEU A 483 26.36 -15.29 6.47
CA LEU A 483 27.32 -14.19 6.39
C LEU A 483 27.41 -13.44 7.72
N ILE A 484 26.27 -13.04 8.30
CA ILE A 484 26.24 -12.34 9.59
C ILE A 484 26.79 -13.22 10.72
N SER A 485 26.45 -14.51 10.76
CA SER A 485 26.97 -15.45 11.77
C SER A 485 28.49 -15.62 11.72
N LYS A 486 29.12 -15.43 10.56
CA LYS A 486 30.59 -15.49 10.43
C LYS A 486 31.29 -14.19 10.84
N LEU A 487 30.60 -13.06 10.74
CA LEU A 487 31.17 -11.75 11.04
C LEU A 487 31.06 -11.36 12.51
N GLN A 488 30.15 -11.99 13.26
CA GLN A 488 29.88 -11.67 14.66
C GLN A 488 29.81 -12.94 15.50
N GLU A 489 30.72 -13.08 16.46
CA GLU A 489 30.71 -14.18 17.43
C GLU A 489 29.72 -13.88 18.57
N ASN A 490 29.14 -14.94 19.16
CA ASN A 490 28.27 -14.85 20.35
C ASN A 490 26.99 -14.00 20.23
N ILE A 491 26.42 -13.84 19.03
CA ILE A 491 25.13 -13.15 18.83
C ILE A 491 23.96 -14.14 18.70
N SER A 492 22.78 -13.74 19.18
CA SER A 492 21.58 -14.58 19.15
C SER A 492 21.07 -14.83 17.72
N ALA A 493 20.39 -15.97 17.50
CA ALA A 493 19.77 -16.30 16.21
C ALA A 493 18.79 -15.22 15.72
N ASN A 494 18.11 -14.51 16.64
CA ASN A 494 17.22 -13.43 16.27
C ASN A 494 17.97 -12.17 15.80
N THR A 495 19.09 -11.86 16.45
CA THR A 495 19.99 -10.77 16.03
C THR A 495 20.56 -11.07 14.63
N ILE A 496 20.92 -12.32 14.38
CA ILE A 496 21.36 -12.78 13.04
C ILE A 496 20.25 -12.55 11.99
N GLU A 497 19.01 -12.95 12.27
CA GLU A 497 17.87 -12.75 11.35
C GLU A 497 17.63 -11.26 11.08
N HIS A 498 17.60 -10.42 12.12
CA HIS A 498 17.44 -8.97 12.00
C HIS A 498 18.55 -8.35 11.14
N LEU A 499 19.81 -8.59 11.49
CA LEU A 499 20.95 -7.98 10.79
C LEU A 499 21.04 -8.50 9.35
N ALA A 500 20.71 -9.77 9.12
CA ALA A 500 20.65 -10.33 7.78
C ALA A 500 19.58 -9.65 6.93
N LYS A 501 18.36 -9.48 7.48
CA LYS A 501 17.27 -8.74 6.82
C LYS A 501 17.65 -7.30 6.54
N PHE A 502 18.05 -6.56 7.57
CA PHE A 502 18.39 -5.13 7.45
C PHE A 502 19.51 -4.90 6.44
N SER A 503 20.60 -5.67 6.55
CA SER A 503 21.76 -5.56 5.66
C SER A 503 21.39 -5.90 4.22
N PHE A 504 20.64 -7.00 4.02
CA PHE A 504 20.17 -7.40 2.70
C PHE A 504 19.29 -6.33 2.05
N GLU A 505 18.23 -5.85 2.72
CA GLU A 505 17.29 -4.89 2.14
C GLU A 505 17.96 -3.52 1.88
N LYS A 506 18.81 -3.06 2.81
CA LYS A 506 19.58 -1.82 2.66
C LYS A 506 20.47 -1.87 1.41
N CYS A 507 21.25 -2.95 1.26
CA CYS A 507 22.15 -3.10 0.12
C CYS A 507 21.40 -3.42 -1.17
N ALA A 508 20.33 -4.23 -1.14
CA ALA A 508 19.51 -4.51 -2.31
C ALA A 508 18.87 -3.22 -2.87
N LYS A 509 18.36 -2.35 -1.98
CA LYS A 509 17.88 -1.02 -2.34
C LYS A 509 18.97 -0.18 -2.99
N ALA A 510 20.15 -0.10 -2.40
CA ALA A 510 21.27 0.67 -2.95
C ALA A 510 21.67 0.17 -4.35
N PHE A 511 21.86 -1.15 -4.51
CA PHE A 511 22.19 -1.76 -5.80
C PHE A 511 21.15 -1.45 -6.87
N MET A 512 19.86 -1.63 -6.60
CA MET A 512 18.84 -1.36 -7.60
C MET A 512 18.68 0.13 -7.89
N LYS A 513 18.64 0.96 -6.84
CA LYS A 513 18.41 2.40 -6.96
C LYS A 513 19.55 3.11 -7.69
N GLU A 514 20.78 2.89 -7.26
CA GLU A 514 21.93 3.62 -7.83
C GLU A 514 22.25 3.16 -9.27
N THR A 515 21.95 1.91 -9.60
CA THR A 515 22.12 1.41 -10.97
C THR A 515 21.14 2.06 -11.95
N ILE A 516 19.85 2.16 -11.58
CA ILE A 516 18.87 2.81 -12.46
C ILE A 516 19.10 4.31 -12.55
N GLU A 517 19.50 4.98 -11.44
CA GLU A 517 19.89 6.39 -11.45
C GLU A 517 21.12 6.63 -12.34
N LEU A 518 22.12 5.73 -12.32
CA LEU A 518 23.26 5.77 -13.24
C LEU A 518 22.82 5.62 -14.70
N GLY A 519 21.89 4.70 -14.99
CA GLY A 519 21.29 4.51 -16.31
C GLY A 519 20.63 5.79 -16.82
N ILE A 520 19.75 6.39 -16.01
CA ILE A 520 19.04 7.63 -16.33
C ILE A 520 20.02 8.78 -16.49
N LYS A 521 20.99 8.95 -15.58
CA LYS A 521 22.02 10.00 -15.71
C LYS A 521 22.82 9.84 -17.00
N SER A 522 23.10 8.61 -17.40
CA SER A 522 23.87 8.31 -18.60
C SER A 522 23.05 8.48 -19.88
N ARG A 523 21.75 8.15 -19.85
CA ARG A 523 20.81 8.16 -20.98
C ARG A 523 19.49 8.80 -20.52
N PRO A 524 19.43 10.13 -20.37
CA PRO A 524 18.32 10.82 -19.68
C PRO A 524 16.98 10.75 -20.40
N LYS A 525 17.00 10.51 -21.72
CA LYS A 525 15.79 10.32 -22.53
C LYS A 525 15.34 8.85 -22.59
N GLY A 526 16.14 7.93 -22.05
CA GLY A 526 15.85 6.50 -22.06
C GLY A 526 14.75 6.15 -21.07
N LEU A 527 13.86 5.26 -21.48
CA LEU A 527 12.78 4.76 -20.63
C LEU A 527 13.34 3.61 -19.77
N TRP A 528 13.95 3.96 -18.65
CA TRP A 528 14.57 3.03 -17.71
C TRP A 528 13.56 2.44 -16.71
N GLY A 529 13.63 1.14 -16.50
CA GLY A 529 12.84 0.45 -15.50
C GLY A 529 13.23 -1.02 -15.33
N TYR A 530 12.72 -1.64 -14.27
CA TYR A 530 12.95 -3.06 -13.98
C TYR A 530 11.81 -3.94 -14.52
N TYR A 531 12.16 -5.01 -15.23
CA TYR A 531 11.22 -6.04 -15.65
C TYR A 531 10.54 -6.69 -14.42
N LEU A 532 9.26 -7.04 -14.57
CA LEU A 532 8.31 -7.53 -13.56
C LEU A 532 7.74 -6.47 -12.60
N TYR A 533 8.27 -5.25 -12.56
CA TYR A 533 7.85 -4.29 -11.55
C TYR A 533 6.85 -3.26 -12.09
N PRO A 534 5.72 -3.02 -11.37
CA PRO A 534 5.28 -3.73 -10.16
C PRO A 534 4.70 -5.12 -10.48
N ASP A 535 4.79 -6.04 -9.51
CA ASP A 535 4.10 -7.33 -9.56
C ASP A 535 2.84 -7.28 -8.66
N CYS A 536 1.72 -7.76 -9.19
CA CYS A 536 0.44 -7.87 -8.49
C CYS A 536 0.34 -9.14 -7.64
N HIS A 537 1.17 -10.16 -7.92
CA HIS A 537 1.18 -11.45 -7.21
C HIS A 537 -0.17 -12.19 -7.16
N ASN A 538 -1.07 -11.91 -8.10
CA ASN A 538 -2.38 -12.56 -8.29
C ASN A 538 -2.26 -13.95 -8.95
N TYR A 539 -1.39 -14.82 -8.42
CA TYR A 539 -1.12 -16.15 -8.97
C TYR A 539 -1.96 -17.27 -8.33
N ASN A 540 -2.92 -16.91 -7.48
CA ASN A 540 -3.81 -17.77 -6.70
C ASN A 540 -4.95 -18.40 -7.52
N PHE A 541 -4.63 -18.90 -8.73
CA PHE A 541 -5.60 -19.50 -9.67
C PHE A 541 -6.30 -20.77 -9.14
N HIS A 542 -5.80 -21.36 -8.07
CA HIS A 542 -6.35 -22.56 -7.44
C HIS A 542 -7.51 -22.24 -6.48
N GLU A 543 -7.72 -20.97 -6.13
CA GLU A 543 -8.85 -20.56 -5.29
C GLU A 543 -10.17 -20.64 -6.07
N GLN A 544 -11.20 -21.25 -5.46
CA GLN A 544 -12.51 -21.43 -6.11
C GLN A 544 -13.18 -20.09 -6.52
N ASN A 545 -12.88 -19.00 -5.80
CA ASN A 545 -13.39 -17.65 -6.07
C ASN A 545 -12.29 -16.71 -6.60
N TYR A 546 -11.47 -17.17 -7.54
CA TYR A 546 -10.41 -16.33 -8.13
C TYR A 546 -10.99 -15.05 -8.77
N THR A 547 -10.69 -13.90 -8.18
CA THR A 547 -11.13 -12.58 -8.65
C THR A 547 -10.11 -11.89 -9.54
N GLY A 548 -8.86 -12.37 -9.56
CA GLY A 548 -7.72 -11.71 -10.17
C GLY A 548 -7.16 -10.52 -9.41
N SER A 549 -7.78 -10.12 -8.29
CA SER A 549 -7.29 -9.00 -7.48
C SER A 549 -5.88 -9.25 -6.93
N CYS A 550 -5.09 -8.18 -6.84
CA CYS A 550 -3.80 -8.24 -6.15
C CYS A 550 -4.05 -8.48 -4.66
N PRO A 551 -3.37 -9.45 -4.02
CA PRO A 551 -3.46 -9.61 -2.57
C PRO A 551 -3.09 -8.31 -1.83
N GLU A 552 -3.82 -8.00 -0.76
CA GLU A 552 -3.71 -6.71 -0.05
C GLU A 552 -2.29 -6.44 0.47
N ASN A 553 -1.64 -7.47 1.02
CA ASN A 553 -0.25 -7.39 1.47
C ASN A 553 0.72 -7.07 0.32
N GLU A 554 0.39 -7.45 -0.91
CA GLU A 554 1.22 -7.18 -2.10
C GLU A 554 1.04 -5.75 -2.60
N LEU A 555 -0.15 -5.15 -2.46
CA LEU A 555 -0.38 -3.72 -2.68
C LEU A 555 0.46 -2.87 -1.70
N MET A 556 0.46 -3.26 -0.41
CA MET A 556 1.26 -2.57 0.62
C MET A 556 2.77 -2.71 0.35
N ARG A 557 3.23 -3.90 -0.02
CA ARG A 557 4.62 -4.12 -0.44
C ARG A 557 4.99 -3.29 -1.67
N ASN A 558 4.09 -3.08 -2.62
CA ASN A 558 4.37 -2.18 -3.73
C ASN A 558 4.45 -0.72 -3.27
N ASN A 559 3.71 -0.30 -2.23
CA ASN A 559 3.83 1.05 -1.66
C ASN A 559 5.19 1.29 -0.98
N GLU A 560 5.78 0.29 -0.33
CA GLU A 560 7.12 0.36 0.30
C GLU A 560 8.25 0.63 -0.72
N LEU A 561 8.02 0.27 -1.99
CA LEU A 561 8.98 0.45 -3.09
C LEU A 561 8.90 1.84 -3.75
N LEU A 562 8.31 2.86 -3.09
CA LEU A 562 8.24 4.22 -3.62
C LEU A 562 9.59 4.78 -4.07
N TRP A 563 10.69 4.38 -3.40
CA TRP A 563 12.04 4.73 -3.79
C TRP A 563 12.43 4.21 -5.19
N LEU A 564 11.93 3.03 -5.60
CA LEU A 564 12.18 2.44 -6.90
C LEU A 564 11.35 3.15 -7.97
N TRP A 565 10.08 3.44 -7.68
CA TRP A 565 9.17 4.12 -8.61
C TRP A 565 9.64 5.54 -8.92
N ASN A 566 10.06 6.29 -7.90
CA ASN A 566 10.60 7.64 -8.07
C ASN A 566 11.92 7.67 -8.85
N SER A 567 12.69 6.57 -8.78
CA SER A 567 13.97 6.46 -9.50
C SER A 567 13.82 5.85 -10.90
N SER A 568 12.59 5.49 -11.32
CA SER A 568 12.31 4.89 -12.63
C SER A 568 11.80 5.94 -13.62
N ALA A 569 12.04 5.70 -14.91
CA ALA A 569 11.49 6.48 -16.01
C ALA A 569 10.34 5.77 -16.76
N ALA A 570 10.16 4.46 -16.54
CA ALA A 570 9.04 3.66 -17.04
C ALA A 570 8.78 2.45 -16.13
N LEU A 571 7.59 1.85 -16.23
CA LEU A 571 7.21 0.61 -15.54
C LEU A 571 7.08 -0.56 -16.52
N TYR A 572 7.56 -1.74 -16.14
CA TYR A 572 7.61 -2.94 -16.99
C TYR A 572 6.96 -4.16 -16.32
N PRO A 573 5.64 -4.11 -16.01
CA PRO A 573 4.93 -5.27 -15.48
C PRO A 573 4.86 -6.38 -16.54
N SER A 574 4.75 -7.63 -16.11
CA SER A 574 4.62 -8.79 -17.01
C SER A 574 3.26 -9.45 -16.87
N ILE A 575 2.63 -9.86 -17.97
CA ILE A 575 1.34 -10.56 -18.01
C ILE A 575 1.42 -11.88 -18.80
N GLY A 576 2.56 -12.56 -18.78
CA GLY A 576 2.70 -13.88 -19.41
C GLY A 576 1.75 -14.92 -18.80
N ILE A 577 0.87 -15.50 -19.61
CA ILE A 577 -0.15 -16.47 -19.18
C ILE A 577 0.25 -17.92 -19.44
N LYS A 578 -0.31 -18.84 -18.65
CA LYS A 578 -0.17 -20.29 -18.82
C LYS A 578 -1.28 -20.86 -19.69
N LYS A 579 -1.04 -21.98 -20.37
CA LYS A 579 -2.04 -22.61 -21.25
C LYS A 579 -3.29 -23.04 -20.48
N SER A 580 -3.15 -23.49 -19.23
CA SER A 580 -4.28 -23.87 -18.37
C SER A 580 -5.28 -22.75 -18.12
N LEU A 581 -4.89 -21.49 -18.33
CA LEU A 581 -5.74 -20.30 -18.19
C LEU A 581 -6.20 -19.74 -19.55
N GLY A 582 -5.71 -20.28 -20.66
CA GLY A 582 -5.98 -19.76 -21.99
C GLY A 582 -7.47 -19.76 -22.31
N SER A 583 -7.91 -18.71 -23.00
CA SER A 583 -9.30 -18.52 -23.43
C SER A 583 -10.33 -18.50 -22.28
N SER A 584 -9.90 -18.12 -21.07
CA SER A 584 -10.77 -18.03 -19.89
C SER A 584 -10.94 -16.59 -19.38
N GLU A 585 -12.03 -16.34 -18.66
CA GLU A 585 -12.25 -15.08 -17.94
C GLU A 585 -11.14 -14.81 -16.91
N ASN A 586 -10.51 -15.86 -16.38
CA ASN A 586 -9.41 -15.72 -15.43
C ASN A 586 -8.16 -15.08 -16.06
N THR A 587 -7.94 -15.29 -17.37
CA THR A 587 -6.86 -14.60 -18.11
C THR A 587 -7.13 -13.10 -18.22
N LEU A 588 -8.39 -12.71 -18.46
CA LEU A 588 -8.79 -11.31 -18.43
C LEU A 588 -8.59 -10.72 -17.03
N ARG A 589 -9.15 -11.34 -15.98
CA ARG A 589 -9.00 -10.88 -14.59
C ARG A 589 -7.53 -10.75 -14.19
N PHE A 590 -6.71 -11.73 -14.54
CA PHE A 590 -5.27 -11.72 -14.28
C PHE A 590 -4.57 -10.50 -14.91
N SER A 591 -4.82 -10.26 -16.20
CA SER A 591 -4.19 -9.16 -16.93
C SER A 591 -4.71 -7.79 -16.47
N GLN A 592 -6.03 -7.68 -16.29
CA GLN A 592 -6.72 -6.45 -15.88
C GLN A 592 -6.17 -5.90 -14.57
N PHE A 593 -6.05 -6.72 -13.52
CA PHE A 593 -5.55 -6.26 -12.22
C PHE A 593 -4.05 -5.94 -12.22
N ARG A 594 -3.25 -6.64 -13.03
CA ARG A 594 -1.81 -6.34 -13.18
C ARG A 594 -1.57 -5.01 -13.87
N VAL A 595 -2.33 -4.74 -14.94
CA VAL A 595 -2.27 -3.43 -15.61
C VAL A 595 -2.81 -2.35 -14.69
N LYS A 596 -3.92 -2.58 -13.99
CA LYS A 596 -4.50 -1.62 -13.04
C LYS A 596 -3.53 -1.25 -11.91
N GLU A 597 -2.87 -2.23 -11.32
CA GLU A 597 -1.86 -1.97 -10.27
C GLU A 597 -0.68 -1.18 -10.83
N SER A 598 -0.26 -1.48 -12.05
CA SER A 598 0.82 -0.75 -12.73
C SER A 598 0.42 0.70 -13.00
N MET A 599 -0.80 0.93 -13.45
CA MET A 599 -1.36 2.27 -13.63
C MET A 599 -1.42 3.00 -12.28
N ARG A 600 -1.91 2.35 -11.20
CA ARG A 600 -1.93 2.94 -9.85
C ARG A 600 -0.53 3.40 -9.42
N ILE A 601 0.48 2.54 -9.53
CA ILE A 601 1.87 2.87 -9.19
C ILE A 601 2.42 4.00 -10.06
N SER A 602 2.07 4.04 -11.35
CA SER A 602 2.52 5.11 -12.25
C SER A 602 2.09 6.52 -11.79
N PHE A 603 0.93 6.63 -11.15
CA PHE A 603 0.40 7.89 -10.62
C PHE A 603 1.01 8.29 -9.28
N MET A 604 1.52 7.33 -8.51
CA MET A 604 2.01 7.55 -7.14
C MET A 604 3.40 8.16 -7.04
N THR A 605 4.12 8.26 -8.15
CA THR A 605 5.51 8.76 -8.16
C THR A 605 5.59 10.24 -7.79
N ALA A 606 6.77 10.76 -7.49
CA ALA A 606 7.00 12.18 -7.22
C ALA A 606 7.03 13.05 -8.50
N HIS A 607 6.99 12.44 -9.69
CA HIS A 607 7.00 13.15 -10.98
C HIS A 607 5.72 13.96 -11.17
N ASP A 608 5.79 15.05 -11.94
CA ASP A 608 4.63 15.88 -12.31
C ASP A 608 3.74 15.21 -13.37
N TYR A 609 4.20 14.11 -13.97
CA TYR A 609 3.48 13.24 -14.88
C TYR A 609 3.36 11.80 -14.33
N SER A 610 2.46 11.00 -14.91
CA SER A 610 2.39 9.55 -14.65
C SER A 610 3.42 8.80 -15.50
N LEU A 611 4.16 7.88 -14.89
CA LEU A 611 5.15 7.07 -15.62
C LEU A 611 4.49 6.25 -16.75
N PRO A 612 5.13 6.12 -17.93
CA PRO A 612 4.61 5.26 -18.98
C PRO A 612 4.75 3.79 -18.58
N VAL A 613 3.66 3.04 -18.74
CA VAL A 613 3.60 1.60 -18.46
C VAL A 613 3.75 0.83 -19.78
N PHE A 614 4.77 -0.03 -19.87
CA PHE A 614 4.98 -0.94 -21.01
C PHE A 614 4.85 -2.38 -20.56
N VAL A 615 3.73 -3.01 -20.91
CA VAL A 615 3.38 -4.32 -20.39
C VAL A 615 4.08 -5.42 -21.17
N TYR A 616 4.92 -6.20 -20.50
CA TYR A 616 5.58 -7.36 -21.07
C TYR A 616 4.58 -8.51 -21.27
N THR A 617 4.54 -9.06 -22.48
CA THR A 617 3.71 -10.22 -22.84
C THR A 617 4.48 -11.17 -23.76
N ARG A 618 3.90 -12.34 -24.04
CA ARG A 618 4.47 -13.36 -24.92
C ARG A 618 3.55 -13.62 -26.12
N LEU A 619 4.12 -14.19 -27.17
CA LEU A 619 3.36 -14.70 -28.32
C LEU A 619 2.85 -16.13 -28.12
N ASP A 620 3.45 -16.87 -27.20
CA ASP A 620 3.08 -18.22 -26.78
C ASP A 620 2.74 -18.29 -25.29
N TYR A 621 2.10 -19.38 -24.86
CA TYR A 621 1.85 -19.64 -23.44
C TYR A 621 3.18 -19.95 -22.74
N ARG A 622 3.38 -19.37 -21.55
CA ARG A 622 4.64 -19.42 -20.79
C ARG A 622 5.17 -20.84 -20.55
N ASP A 623 4.28 -21.80 -20.40
CA ASP A 623 4.55 -23.20 -20.09
C ASP A 623 4.53 -24.13 -21.31
N GLN A 624 4.15 -23.63 -22.49
CA GLN A 624 4.10 -24.40 -23.73
C GLN A 624 4.66 -23.59 -24.91
N PRO A 625 5.99 -23.63 -25.13
CA PRO A 625 6.62 -22.92 -26.24
C PRO A 625 6.00 -23.27 -27.58
N LEU A 626 5.87 -22.28 -28.48
CA LEU A 626 5.24 -22.39 -29.81
C LEU A 626 3.73 -22.68 -29.83
N LEU A 627 3.11 -22.93 -28.68
CA LEU A 627 1.66 -22.89 -28.60
C LEU A 627 1.23 -21.42 -28.49
N PHE A 628 0.91 -20.82 -29.63
CA PHE A 628 0.63 -19.40 -29.70
C PHE A 628 -0.71 -19.02 -29.07
N LEU A 629 -0.77 -17.78 -28.56
CA LEU A 629 -1.97 -17.24 -27.91
C LEU A 629 -3.16 -17.22 -28.88
N SER A 630 -4.34 -17.55 -28.33
CA SER A 630 -5.61 -17.41 -29.05
C SER A 630 -5.97 -15.94 -29.28
N MET A 631 -6.90 -15.66 -30.18
CA MET A 631 -7.39 -14.28 -30.38
C MET A 631 -7.98 -13.69 -29.10
N GLN A 632 -8.74 -14.49 -28.34
CA GLN A 632 -9.30 -14.08 -27.05
C GLN A 632 -8.23 -13.74 -26.02
N ASP A 633 -7.11 -14.48 -26.02
CA ASP A 633 -5.97 -14.20 -25.13
C ASP A 633 -5.21 -12.95 -25.55
N LEU A 634 -5.06 -12.71 -26.86
CA LEU A 634 -4.49 -11.46 -27.37
C LEU A 634 -5.35 -10.26 -26.96
N VAL A 635 -6.68 -10.40 -27.02
CA VAL A 635 -7.62 -9.39 -26.50
C VAL A 635 -7.47 -9.19 -25.00
N SER A 636 -7.48 -10.27 -24.24
CA SER A 636 -7.40 -10.23 -22.77
C SER A 636 -6.04 -9.77 -22.23
N THR A 637 -4.99 -9.73 -23.07
CA THR A 637 -3.64 -9.29 -22.68
C THR A 637 -3.31 -7.92 -23.29
N ILE A 638 -3.09 -7.87 -24.61
CA ILE A 638 -2.70 -6.66 -25.33
C ILE A 638 -3.87 -5.68 -25.44
N GLY A 639 -5.09 -6.18 -25.73
CA GLY A 639 -6.29 -5.34 -25.81
C GLY A 639 -6.62 -4.68 -24.48
N GLU A 640 -6.60 -5.46 -23.41
CA GLU A 640 -6.84 -4.98 -22.05
C GLU A 640 -5.77 -3.95 -21.62
N SER A 641 -4.50 -4.16 -21.98
CA SER A 641 -3.43 -3.18 -21.73
C SER A 641 -3.70 -1.84 -22.40
N ALA A 642 -4.12 -1.85 -23.67
CA ALA A 642 -4.46 -0.63 -24.41
C ALA A 642 -5.69 0.08 -23.82
N ALA A 643 -6.75 -0.68 -23.52
CA ALA A 643 -8.00 -0.14 -23.00
C ALA A 643 -7.84 0.52 -21.61
N LEU A 644 -6.93 0.03 -20.78
CA LEU A 644 -6.63 0.58 -19.45
C LEU A 644 -5.60 1.72 -19.46
N GLY A 645 -5.09 2.13 -20.62
CA GLY A 645 -4.24 3.31 -20.76
C GLY A 645 -2.73 3.08 -20.68
N ALA A 646 -2.26 1.83 -20.78
CA ALA A 646 -0.82 1.56 -20.88
C ALA A 646 -0.20 2.32 -22.07
N ALA A 647 1.08 2.67 -21.98
CA ALA A 647 1.81 3.32 -23.08
C ALA A 647 2.14 2.36 -24.22
N GLY A 648 2.17 1.07 -23.92
CA GLY A 648 2.40 0.05 -24.91
C GLY A 648 2.59 -1.33 -24.31
N ILE A 649 3.01 -2.24 -25.18
CA ILE A 649 3.39 -3.61 -24.83
C ILE A 649 4.78 -3.91 -25.34
N VAL A 650 5.45 -4.86 -24.70
CA VAL A 650 6.71 -5.45 -25.16
C VAL A 650 6.49 -6.95 -25.36
N ILE A 651 6.60 -7.42 -26.60
CA ILE A 651 6.56 -8.86 -26.89
C ILE A 651 7.93 -9.44 -26.69
N TRP A 652 8.03 -10.34 -25.70
CA TRP A 652 9.24 -11.08 -25.41
C TRP A 652 9.09 -12.55 -25.82
N GLY A 653 10.20 -13.17 -26.19
CA GLY A 653 10.24 -14.59 -26.55
C GLY A 653 11.60 -15.21 -26.26
N ASP A 654 11.60 -16.50 -25.94
CA ASP A 654 12.83 -17.25 -25.68
C ASP A 654 13.40 -17.91 -26.95
N MET A 655 14.57 -18.53 -26.82
CA MET A 655 15.29 -19.15 -27.94
C MET A 655 14.56 -20.36 -28.55
N ASN A 656 13.56 -20.95 -27.88
CA ASN A 656 12.82 -22.10 -28.42
C ASN A 656 12.01 -21.70 -29.66
N LEU A 657 11.60 -20.42 -29.74
CA LEU A 657 10.89 -19.86 -30.89
C LEU A 657 11.71 -19.95 -32.18
N THR A 658 13.03 -20.02 -32.06
CA THR A 658 13.97 -19.91 -33.19
C THR A 658 14.97 -21.06 -33.25
N SER A 659 14.67 -22.20 -32.62
CA SER A 659 15.59 -23.33 -32.50
C SER A 659 15.68 -24.22 -33.74
N SER A 660 14.74 -24.09 -34.69
CA SER A 660 14.71 -24.83 -35.95
C SER A 660 14.08 -24.00 -37.07
N GLU A 661 14.33 -24.39 -38.31
CA GLU A 661 13.68 -23.81 -39.49
C GLU A 661 12.15 -23.90 -39.39
N SER A 662 11.63 -25.05 -38.97
CA SER A 662 10.19 -25.27 -38.75
C SER A 662 9.61 -24.31 -37.71
N ASN A 663 10.31 -24.08 -36.59
CA ASN A 663 9.86 -23.16 -35.54
C ASN A 663 9.83 -21.72 -36.05
N CYS A 664 10.87 -21.30 -36.78
CA CYS A 664 10.92 -20.00 -37.43
C CYS A 664 9.77 -19.79 -38.43
N THR A 665 9.42 -20.82 -39.21
CA THR A 665 8.27 -20.78 -40.13
C THR A 665 6.95 -20.61 -39.38
N LYS A 666 6.72 -21.39 -38.31
CA LYS A 666 5.52 -21.24 -37.46
C LYS A 666 5.40 -19.85 -36.85
N VAL A 667 6.50 -19.30 -36.34
CA VAL A 667 6.54 -17.93 -35.77
C VAL A 667 6.26 -16.90 -36.86
N LYS A 668 6.86 -17.04 -38.04
CA LYS A 668 6.63 -16.17 -39.20
C LYS A 668 5.15 -16.15 -39.60
N GLU A 669 4.53 -17.32 -39.69
CA GLU A 669 3.11 -17.47 -40.04
C GLU A 669 2.20 -16.83 -38.99
N PHE A 670 2.46 -17.06 -37.70
CA PHE A 670 1.66 -16.47 -36.61
C PHE A 670 1.76 -14.94 -36.58
N ILE A 671 2.96 -14.39 -36.77
CA ILE A 671 3.19 -12.94 -36.85
C ILE A 671 2.49 -12.36 -38.08
N ALA A 672 2.65 -12.98 -39.25
CA ALA A 672 2.08 -12.48 -40.50
C ALA A 672 0.54 -12.53 -40.51
N SER A 673 -0.05 -13.52 -39.84
CA SER A 673 -1.50 -13.73 -39.83
C SER A 673 -2.18 -13.08 -38.61
N LYS A 674 -2.15 -13.74 -37.46
CA LYS A 674 -2.96 -13.39 -36.27
C LYS A 674 -2.40 -12.19 -35.53
N LEU A 675 -1.15 -12.29 -35.07
CA LEU A 675 -0.56 -11.28 -34.19
C LEU A 675 -0.39 -9.95 -34.91
N GLY A 676 0.13 -9.95 -36.13
CA GLY A 676 0.32 -8.73 -36.91
C GLY A 676 -0.99 -8.00 -37.20
N THR A 677 -2.03 -8.74 -37.59
CA THR A 677 -3.38 -8.17 -37.80
C THR A 677 -3.93 -7.56 -36.52
N TYR A 678 -3.77 -8.25 -35.39
CA TYR A 678 -4.28 -7.76 -34.11
C TYR A 678 -3.51 -6.53 -33.57
N ILE A 679 -2.19 -6.54 -33.63
CA ILE A 679 -1.35 -5.38 -33.27
C ILE A 679 -1.74 -4.16 -34.10
N THR A 680 -1.93 -4.36 -35.40
CA THR A 680 -2.34 -3.28 -36.31
C THR A 680 -3.73 -2.75 -35.95
N ASN A 681 -4.68 -3.64 -35.63
CA ASN A 681 -6.02 -3.28 -35.19
C ASN A 681 -5.99 -2.38 -33.94
N VAL A 682 -5.38 -2.85 -32.85
CA VAL A 682 -5.40 -2.14 -31.57
C VAL A 682 -4.62 -0.82 -31.61
N THR A 683 -3.48 -0.78 -32.30
CA THR A 683 -2.66 0.44 -32.40
C THR A 683 -3.35 1.51 -33.25
N LYS A 684 -3.96 1.13 -34.38
CA LYS A 684 -4.72 2.06 -35.22
C LYS A 684 -6.01 2.55 -34.57
N ALA A 685 -6.71 1.69 -33.82
CA ALA A 685 -7.87 2.11 -33.04
C ALA A 685 -7.49 3.09 -31.92
N ALA A 686 -6.34 2.88 -31.25
CA ALA A 686 -5.83 3.80 -30.25
C ALA A 686 -5.44 5.17 -30.86
N GLU A 687 -4.78 5.17 -32.03
CA GLU A 687 -4.50 6.40 -32.80
C GLU A 687 -5.79 7.13 -33.15
N LEU A 688 -6.76 6.43 -33.75
CA LEU A 688 -8.05 7.00 -34.15
C LEU A 688 -8.76 7.64 -32.95
N CYS A 689 -8.80 6.93 -31.82
CA CYS A 689 -9.41 7.43 -30.60
C CYS A 689 -8.67 8.66 -30.05
N SER A 690 -7.34 8.63 -29.99
CA SER A 690 -6.52 9.76 -29.56
C SER A 690 -6.75 10.99 -30.44
N GLN A 691 -6.83 10.81 -31.75
CA GLN A 691 -7.07 11.90 -32.71
C GLN A 691 -8.45 12.52 -32.53
N HIS A 692 -9.49 11.71 -32.38
CA HIS A 692 -10.88 12.18 -32.42
C HIS A 692 -11.39 12.64 -31.06
N LEU A 693 -11.10 11.89 -29.99
CA LEU A 693 -11.58 12.23 -28.65
C LEU A 693 -10.59 13.17 -27.94
N CYS A 694 -9.28 12.98 -28.16
CA CYS A 694 -8.24 13.63 -27.36
C CYS A 694 -7.35 14.59 -28.17
N ARG A 695 -7.73 14.90 -29.43
CA ARG A 695 -7.02 15.86 -30.31
C ARG A 695 -5.53 15.57 -30.50
N ASN A 696 -5.12 14.30 -30.47
CA ASN A 696 -3.71 13.85 -30.44
C ASN A 696 -2.89 14.35 -29.23
N ASN A 697 -3.56 14.92 -28.23
CA ASN A 697 -2.96 15.49 -27.02
C ASN A 697 -3.25 14.65 -25.76
N GLY A 698 -3.79 13.44 -25.95
CA GLY A 698 -4.00 12.45 -24.90
C GLY A 698 -4.22 11.07 -25.46
N ARG A 699 -4.24 10.06 -24.59
CA ARG A 699 -4.66 8.70 -24.94
C ARG A 699 -6.04 8.40 -24.40
N CYS A 700 -6.73 7.48 -25.05
CA CYS A 700 -8.02 7.01 -24.57
C CYS A 700 -7.85 5.96 -23.47
N ILE A 701 -8.65 6.09 -22.42
CA ILE A 701 -8.78 5.11 -21.33
C ILE A 701 -10.24 4.73 -21.18
N ARG A 702 -10.52 3.45 -20.89
CA ARG A 702 -11.88 2.94 -20.72
C ARG A 702 -12.54 3.61 -19.51
N ARG A 703 -13.76 4.13 -19.69
CA ARG A 703 -14.51 4.83 -18.63
C ARG A 703 -14.82 3.90 -17.46
N ASN A 704 -15.47 2.78 -17.75
CA ASN A 704 -15.71 1.73 -16.77
C ASN A 704 -14.60 0.69 -16.88
N TRP A 705 -13.63 0.73 -15.98
CA TRP A 705 -12.51 -0.20 -16.01
C TRP A 705 -12.91 -1.68 -15.89
N LYS A 706 -14.14 -2.03 -15.48
CA LYS A 706 -14.64 -3.42 -15.47
C LYS A 706 -15.38 -3.83 -16.76
N ALA A 707 -15.76 -2.89 -17.61
CA ALA A 707 -16.48 -3.18 -18.85
C ALA A 707 -15.56 -3.90 -19.86
N LEU A 708 -16.15 -4.62 -20.81
CA LEU A 708 -15.43 -5.39 -21.84
C LEU A 708 -15.25 -4.57 -23.13
N ASP A 709 -15.02 -3.27 -22.99
CA ASP A 709 -14.80 -2.37 -24.12
C ASP A 709 -13.31 -2.32 -24.47
N TYR A 710 -13.00 -2.50 -25.75
CA TYR A 710 -11.63 -2.51 -26.27
C TYR A 710 -11.47 -1.52 -27.42
N LEU A 711 -10.26 -0.99 -27.57
CA LEU A 711 -9.90 -0.15 -28.72
C LEU A 711 -9.64 -1.05 -29.92
N HIS A 712 -10.68 -1.35 -30.69
CA HIS A 712 -10.60 -2.08 -31.96
C HIS A 712 -11.27 -1.29 -33.09
N LEU A 713 -10.74 -1.42 -34.31
CA LEU A 713 -11.36 -0.93 -35.53
C LEU A 713 -12.62 -1.74 -35.84
N ASN A 714 -13.71 -1.06 -36.21
CA ASN A 714 -14.94 -1.71 -36.61
C ASN A 714 -14.73 -2.46 -37.95
N PRO A 715 -14.91 -3.81 -38.00
CA PRO A 715 -14.70 -4.59 -39.21
C PRO A 715 -15.67 -4.28 -40.35
N GLN A 716 -16.79 -3.59 -40.07
CA GLN A 716 -17.72 -3.14 -41.12
C GLN A 716 -17.15 -1.97 -41.93
N ASN A 717 -16.32 -1.13 -41.31
CA ASN A 717 -15.80 0.10 -41.92
C ASN A 717 -14.30 0.01 -42.23
N PHE A 718 -13.58 -0.91 -41.59
CA PHE A 718 -12.16 -1.14 -41.79
C PHE A 718 -11.87 -2.56 -42.25
N GLN A 719 -11.02 -2.66 -43.27
CA GLN A 719 -10.47 -3.92 -43.76
C GLN A 719 -8.97 -3.99 -43.46
N ILE A 720 -8.58 -4.97 -42.65
CA ILE A 720 -7.17 -5.26 -42.34
C ILE A 720 -6.73 -6.45 -43.20
N LYS A 721 -5.76 -6.22 -44.10
CA LYS A 721 -5.21 -7.28 -44.97
C LYS A 721 -3.75 -7.56 -44.62
N ALA A 722 -3.49 -8.82 -44.28
CA ALA A 722 -2.14 -9.35 -44.17
C ALA A 722 -1.56 -9.63 -45.56
N SER A 723 -0.29 -9.25 -45.77
CA SER A 723 0.47 -9.56 -46.98
C SER A 723 1.88 -10.02 -46.61
N LYS A 724 2.62 -10.60 -47.57
CA LYS A 724 4.04 -10.96 -47.37
C LYS A 724 4.91 -9.76 -46.96
N ASN A 725 4.50 -8.53 -47.32
CA ASN A 725 5.26 -7.30 -47.09
C ASN A 725 4.84 -6.52 -45.84
N GLY A 726 3.85 -7.01 -45.08
CA GLY A 726 3.30 -6.35 -43.89
C GLY A 726 1.77 -6.36 -43.86
N VAL A 727 1.21 -5.68 -42.86
CA VAL A 727 -0.25 -5.54 -42.68
C VAL A 727 -0.69 -4.16 -43.17
N THR A 728 -1.77 -4.10 -43.94
CA THR A 728 -2.35 -2.85 -44.44
C THR A 728 -3.77 -2.68 -43.92
N VAL A 729 -4.14 -1.42 -43.63
CA VAL A 729 -5.49 -1.05 -43.20
C VAL A 729 -6.10 -0.13 -44.25
N ARG A 730 -7.31 -0.43 -44.69
CA ARG A 730 -8.15 0.43 -45.55
C ARG A 730 -9.48 0.67 -44.87
N GLY A 731 -10.04 1.86 -45.02
CA GLY A 731 -11.30 2.22 -44.39
C GLY A 731 -11.22 3.56 -43.67
N VAL A 732 -12.39 4.05 -43.24
CA VAL A 732 -12.56 5.32 -42.51
C VAL A 732 -13.60 5.08 -41.42
N ALA A 733 -13.42 5.70 -40.26
CA ALA A 733 -14.38 5.58 -39.17
C ALA A 733 -15.70 6.28 -39.53
N SER A 734 -16.82 5.62 -39.29
CA SER A 734 -18.15 6.23 -39.38
C SER A 734 -18.42 7.14 -38.17
N SER A 735 -19.41 8.04 -38.29
CA SER A 735 -19.87 8.85 -37.14
C SER A 735 -20.30 7.97 -35.96
N THR A 736 -20.94 6.82 -36.23
CA THR A 736 -21.37 5.85 -35.22
C THR A 736 -20.18 5.22 -34.50
N ASP A 737 -19.08 4.92 -35.21
CA ASP A 737 -17.86 4.39 -34.58
C ASP A 737 -17.28 5.40 -33.58
N LEU A 738 -17.21 6.67 -34.00
CA LEU A 738 -16.66 7.75 -33.18
C LEU A 738 -17.54 8.04 -31.95
N GLN A 739 -18.86 8.00 -32.11
CA GLN A 739 -19.80 8.13 -31.00
C GLN A 739 -19.64 6.98 -30.01
N THR A 740 -19.56 5.74 -30.51
CA THR A 740 -19.32 4.55 -29.67
C THR A 740 -18.02 4.67 -28.89
N MET A 741 -16.95 5.21 -29.51
CA MET A 741 -15.69 5.49 -28.81
C MET A 741 -15.90 6.52 -27.69
N ALA A 742 -16.59 7.63 -27.95
CA ALA A 742 -16.85 8.70 -26.97
C ALA A 742 -17.68 8.24 -25.76
N GLU A 743 -18.61 7.31 -25.98
CA GLU A 743 -19.44 6.69 -24.94
C GLU A 743 -18.63 5.75 -24.03
N LYS A 744 -17.65 5.03 -24.58
CA LYS A 744 -16.92 3.97 -23.87
C LYS A 744 -15.57 4.42 -23.29
N PHE A 745 -14.96 5.45 -23.89
CA PHE A 745 -13.63 5.93 -23.54
C PHE A 745 -13.65 7.41 -23.14
N THR A 746 -12.64 7.80 -22.36
CA THR A 746 -12.34 9.18 -21.97
C THR A 746 -10.86 9.45 -22.17
N CYS A 747 -10.46 10.72 -22.17
CA CYS A 747 -9.08 11.11 -22.39
C CYS A 747 -8.25 11.14 -21.11
N HIS A 748 -7.04 10.60 -21.19
CA HIS A 748 -5.94 10.86 -20.28
C HIS A 748 -4.90 11.72 -21.01
N CYS A 749 -4.89 13.01 -20.70
CA CYS A 749 -4.11 14.02 -21.42
C CYS A 749 -2.61 13.91 -21.18
N TYR A 750 -1.83 14.21 -22.21
CA TYR A 750 -0.38 14.30 -22.09
C TYR A 750 0.06 15.56 -21.35
N GLN A 751 1.29 15.54 -20.85
CA GLN A 751 1.91 16.67 -20.18
C GLN A 751 1.80 17.93 -21.06
N GLY A 752 1.34 19.03 -20.45
CA GLY A 752 1.06 20.29 -21.14
C GLY A 752 -0.39 20.45 -21.62
N PHE A 753 -1.24 19.42 -21.51
CA PHE A 753 -2.63 19.47 -21.95
C PHE A 753 -3.62 19.10 -20.84
N GLU A 754 -4.81 19.69 -20.90
CA GLU A 754 -5.89 19.46 -19.94
C GLU A 754 -7.30 19.61 -20.59
N GLY A 755 -8.32 19.32 -19.79
CA GLY A 755 -9.73 19.29 -20.23
C GLY A 755 -10.17 17.89 -20.68
N ALA A 756 -11.48 17.71 -20.84
CA ALA A 756 -12.07 16.42 -21.18
C ALA A 756 -11.62 15.86 -22.54
N ASP A 757 -11.24 16.73 -23.49
CA ASP A 757 -10.78 16.42 -24.84
C ASP A 757 -9.31 16.80 -25.10
N CYS A 758 -8.56 17.16 -24.04
CA CYS A 758 -7.16 17.60 -24.11
C CYS A 758 -6.91 18.80 -25.05
N ARG A 759 -7.91 19.67 -25.22
CA ARG A 759 -7.82 20.88 -26.04
C ARG A 759 -7.05 21.99 -25.37
N LYS A 760 -7.18 22.15 -24.06
CA LYS A 760 -6.62 23.28 -23.33
C LYS A 760 -5.13 23.04 -23.10
N ILE A 761 -4.32 24.05 -23.39
CA ILE A 761 -2.90 24.05 -23.02
C ILE A 761 -2.82 24.50 -21.57
N LYS A 762 -2.09 23.74 -20.76
CA LYS A 762 -1.85 24.08 -19.37
C LYS A 762 -0.89 25.27 -19.30
N THR A 763 -1.41 26.47 -19.10
CA THR A 763 -0.60 27.68 -18.96
C THR A 763 0.09 27.68 -17.60
N PHE A 764 1.42 27.57 -17.59
CA PHE A 764 2.20 27.96 -16.43
C PHE A 764 2.18 29.48 -16.38
N GLY A 765 1.41 30.07 -15.47
CA GLY A 765 1.30 31.51 -15.32
C GLY A 765 2.67 32.14 -15.01
N CYS A 766 3.29 32.73 -16.04
CA CYS A 766 4.15 33.90 -15.87
C CYS A 766 3.25 35.11 -16.00
N GLU A 767 2.73 35.63 -14.89
CA GLU A 767 2.23 37.01 -14.88
C GLU A 767 3.41 37.94 -14.64
N ALA A 768 3.71 38.74 -15.65
CA ALA A 768 4.59 39.89 -15.55
C ALA A 768 3.80 41.06 -14.95
N GLY A 769 4.39 41.70 -13.93
CA GLY A 769 4.06 43.08 -13.55
C GLY A 769 3.21 43.26 -12.29
N HIS A 770 3.83 43.20 -11.11
CA HIS A 770 3.83 44.32 -10.17
C HIS A 770 5.04 44.21 -9.24
N SER A 771 5.72 45.34 -9.08
CA SER A 771 7.02 45.56 -8.43
C SER A 771 7.20 44.83 -7.08
N VAL A 772 8.12 43.87 -7.03
CA VAL A 772 8.83 43.51 -5.79
C VAL A 772 10.31 43.57 -6.09
N THR A 773 10.95 44.53 -5.43
CA THR A 773 12.39 44.83 -5.44
C THR A 773 13.27 43.58 -5.38
N LEU A 774 14.21 43.52 -6.33
CA LEU A 774 15.35 42.60 -6.45
C LEU A 774 16.28 42.63 -5.23
N ILE A 775 15.90 42.03 -4.09
CA ILE A 775 16.85 41.64 -3.04
C ILE A 775 16.36 40.38 -2.31
N SER A 776 16.59 39.17 -2.85
CA SER A 776 16.69 37.98 -1.97
C SER A 776 17.41 36.76 -2.57
N SER A 777 17.96 36.83 -3.77
CA SER A 777 18.77 35.73 -4.35
C SER A 777 20.11 35.49 -3.63
N ARG A 778 20.44 36.30 -2.61
CA ARG A 778 21.60 36.09 -1.74
C ARG A 778 21.25 35.56 -0.33
N ILE A 779 19.97 35.45 0.03
CA ILE A 779 19.57 34.99 1.38
C ILE A 779 19.27 33.48 1.39
N VAL A 780 18.83 32.89 0.28
CA VAL A 780 18.52 31.45 0.18
C VAL A 780 19.78 30.56 0.11
N ILE A 781 20.93 31.12 -0.29
CA ILE A 781 22.22 30.41 -0.27
C ILE A 781 22.88 30.50 1.12
N MET A 782 22.63 31.56 1.90
CA MET A 782 23.15 31.66 3.28
C MET A 782 22.38 30.82 4.31
N ILE A 783 21.07 30.58 4.12
CA ILE A 783 20.29 29.77 5.07
C ILE A 783 20.62 28.26 4.94
N ASN A 784 21.06 27.79 3.77
CA ASN A 784 21.49 26.41 3.57
C ASN A 784 22.94 26.14 4.02
N LEU A 785 23.79 27.16 4.17
CA LEU A 785 25.14 27.01 4.71
C LEU A 785 25.17 27.09 6.25
N VAL A 786 24.29 27.88 6.87
CA VAL A 786 24.18 27.94 8.34
C VAL A 786 23.49 26.68 8.89
N SER A 787 22.55 26.08 8.16
CA SER A 787 21.90 24.81 8.58
C SER A 787 22.81 23.58 8.44
N PHE A 788 23.88 23.67 7.64
CA PHE A 788 24.86 22.58 7.48
C PHE A 788 26.00 22.66 8.51
N ILE A 789 26.27 23.84 9.08
CA ILE A 789 27.28 24.01 10.15
C ILE A 789 26.74 23.57 11.52
N PHE A 790 25.42 23.65 11.77
CA PHE A 790 24.82 23.11 13.00
C PHE A 790 24.71 21.58 13.03
N LEU A 791 24.81 20.89 11.89
CA LEU A 791 24.76 19.41 11.85
C LEU A 791 26.12 18.73 12.08
N ILE A 792 27.23 19.48 12.08
CA ILE A 792 28.58 18.93 12.29
C ILE A 792 29.04 19.07 13.76
N VAL A 793 28.36 19.86 14.59
CA VAL A 793 28.72 20.06 16.01
C VAL A 793 27.96 19.12 16.97
N GLU A 794 26.92 18.42 16.54
CA GLU A 794 26.21 17.41 17.36
C GLU A 794 26.73 15.96 17.19
N ILE A 795 27.84 15.74 16.46
CA ILE A 795 28.53 14.42 16.40
C ILE A 795 29.82 14.43 17.24
N SER A 796 29.85 15.23 18.29
CA SER A 796 30.85 15.10 19.35
C SER A 796 30.23 15.50 20.68
N PHE A 797 29.34 14.66 21.21
CA PHE A 797 29.16 14.32 22.64
C PHE A 797 28.30 13.07 22.80
#